data_AF-A0A2S5P8P4-F1
#
_entry.id   AF-A0A2S5P8P4-F1
#
_cell.length_a   1.000
_cell.length_b   1.000
_cell.length_c   1.000
_cell.angle_alpha   90.00
_cell.angle_beta   90.00
_cell.angle_gamma   90.00
#
_symmetry.space_group_name_H-M   'P 1'
#
loop_
_entity.id
_entity.type
_entity.pdbx_description
1 polymer ?
#
loop_
_entity_poly.entity_id
_entity_poly.type
_entity_poly.pdbx_seq_one_letter_code
_entity_poly.pdbx_strand_id
1 'polypeptide(L)'
;MTTAMHSTPLVALDAVVLDTETTGLDARSARIIQIGALRITGSRIEGAQRFETLIDPGVPVPPATTAIHGLGDAEVRGQPRFDVIWPELEAFIGRSIIVGHTIAFDQAMLKREVEIAGAVWRPRRTLDIRSLARIAAPTLADYELSRLASWLGIEVRGRHTAIGDAEATARIFIALLPLLRTKSVRTLAEAEAATRQLAEQEARSAGGMMAEVAGPVGVEATRPLARMDSFPFRHRVEDVMTSPPVTLAGTSMLSEAIDLLVTRGVSSVYVTDGAIVAGIVTERDVLRVIHGKGAAGFDVPVASIMSAPLQTVSSKAFVYRAIGRMDRLGLRHLGVRDPGGAIVGAITTRNLLRHRAATAIMLGDEIDHAPDVARLGAAWSRLPAMAKTLVEDSIDPRTVAAIISSEIQVLTRRAAQLGEARMAEAGRGTPPVPYAVLVLGSAGRGESLLAADQDNAIVFETGEPGGAEDQWFEELGTHIADILDAVGVPYCKGGIMAKNAKWRMNTAHWRETIRGWVRRHRPEDLLNVDIFYDCIPVHGDLALGESIWSYAFEVGHRSPEFINLLSEMARRWQPPFTLFGGFKLDEKGRVDLKFNGIMPIFTGARVLAIKHDVRARQTPERLNAVLAKGGASERDVEDVLNAHQRILGAMLDQQLIDGEQGVPLSPRVATARLGKSEKAALKDAVSKVAAIVALVGEGRL
;
A
#
# COMPACT_ATOMS: atom_id res chain seq x y z
N MET A 1 6.92 13.63 12.09
CA MET A 1 5.50 13.31 11.80
C MET A 1 5.26 13.33 10.31
N THR A 2 4.72 12.24 9.78
CA THR A 2 4.40 12.07 8.36
C THR A 2 3.09 12.80 8.01
N THR A 3 3.04 13.43 6.85
CA THR A 3 1.79 14.03 6.33
C THR A 3 0.82 12.92 5.99
N ALA A 4 -0.43 13.00 6.43
CA ALA A 4 -1.46 12.04 6.01
C ALA A 4 -1.65 12.10 4.49
N MET A 5 -1.51 10.95 3.82
CA MET A 5 -1.71 10.82 2.39
C MET A 5 -3.20 10.65 2.08
N HIS A 6 -3.57 10.80 0.80
CA HIS A 6 -4.94 10.55 0.34
C HIS A 6 -5.39 9.11 0.65
N SER A 7 -4.49 8.16 0.49
CA SER A 7 -4.67 6.73 0.72
C SER A 7 -4.55 6.30 2.19
N THR A 8 -4.31 7.22 3.14
CA THR A 8 -4.19 6.85 4.56
C THR A 8 -5.52 6.28 5.07
N PRO A 9 -5.55 5.01 5.54
CA PRO A 9 -6.72 4.45 6.19
C PRO A 9 -7.10 5.29 7.40
N LEU A 10 -8.39 5.51 7.64
CA LEU A 10 -8.85 6.34 8.75
C LEU A 10 -8.41 5.78 10.12
N VAL A 11 -8.22 4.46 10.23
CA VAL A 11 -7.70 3.80 11.44
C VAL A 11 -6.20 4.05 11.71
N ALA A 12 -5.47 4.55 10.71
CA ALA A 12 -4.04 4.84 10.76
C ALA A 12 -3.76 6.36 10.77
N LEU A 13 -4.79 7.16 10.97
CA LEU A 13 -4.73 8.60 10.80
C LEU A 13 -4.13 9.27 12.05
N ASP A 14 -3.07 10.05 11.85
CA ASP A 14 -2.56 10.97 12.86
C ASP A 14 -3.31 12.30 12.74
N ALA A 15 -4.12 12.61 13.75
CA ALA A 15 -5.02 13.76 13.76
C ALA A 15 -4.88 14.59 15.03
N VAL A 16 -5.21 15.88 14.93
CA VAL A 16 -5.51 16.71 16.10
C VAL A 16 -7.02 16.91 16.14
N VAL A 17 -7.63 16.53 17.26
CA VAL A 17 -9.03 16.88 17.52
C VAL A 17 -9.03 18.24 18.18
N LEU A 18 -9.86 19.16 17.69
CA LEU A 18 -9.89 20.55 18.13
C LEU A 18 -11.33 21.01 18.32
N ASP A 19 -11.54 21.76 19.38
CA ASP A 19 -12.78 22.45 19.71
C ASP A 19 -12.45 23.82 20.34
N THR A 20 -13.34 24.80 20.16
CA THR A 20 -13.17 26.16 20.68
C THR A 20 -14.42 26.66 21.40
N GLU A 21 -14.23 27.29 22.55
CA GLU A 21 -15.26 28.12 23.17
C GLU A 21 -15.06 29.58 22.74
N THR A 22 -16.17 30.28 22.52
CA THR A 22 -16.16 31.61 21.91
C THR A 22 -17.14 32.56 22.59
N THR A 23 -16.93 33.86 22.39
CA THR A 23 -17.87 34.89 22.88
C THR A 23 -19.20 34.94 22.12
N GLY A 24 -19.43 34.08 21.11
CA GLY A 24 -20.66 34.05 20.32
C GLY A 24 -20.57 33.21 19.05
N LEU A 25 -21.69 33.03 18.35
CA LEU A 25 -21.81 32.12 17.19
C LEU A 25 -21.56 32.79 15.82
N ASP A 26 -21.28 34.09 15.76
CA ASP A 26 -20.93 34.78 14.51
C ASP A 26 -19.41 34.89 14.38
N ALA A 27 -18.81 34.07 13.53
CA ALA A 27 -17.36 34.04 13.32
C ALA A 27 -16.75 35.36 12.81
N ARG A 28 -17.58 36.34 12.40
CA ARG A 28 -17.10 37.67 11.97
C ARG A 28 -16.84 38.61 13.15
N SER A 29 -17.50 38.39 14.29
CA SER A 29 -17.49 39.30 15.44
C SER A 29 -17.09 38.63 16.75
N ALA A 30 -17.31 37.32 16.89
CA ALA A 30 -16.92 36.55 18.06
C ALA A 30 -15.39 36.44 18.19
N ARG A 31 -14.94 36.21 19.42
CA ARG A 31 -13.54 35.98 19.78
C ARG A 31 -13.39 34.62 20.47
N ILE A 32 -12.25 33.96 20.29
CA ILE A 32 -11.94 32.70 20.98
C ILE A 32 -11.58 33.00 22.45
N ILE A 33 -12.14 32.21 23.37
CA ILE A 33 -11.87 32.32 24.82
C ILE A 33 -11.28 31.06 25.43
N GLN A 34 -11.45 29.89 24.80
CA GLN A 34 -10.80 28.65 25.19
C GLN A 34 -10.49 27.83 23.94
N ILE A 35 -9.35 27.14 23.95
CA ILE A 35 -9.00 26.13 22.95
C ILE A 35 -8.73 24.82 23.67
N GLY A 36 -9.38 23.76 23.20
CA GLY A 36 -9.12 22.39 23.61
C GLY A 36 -8.69 21.60 22.39
N ALA A 37 -7.50 21.00 22.46
CA ALA A 37 -7.01 20.13 21.42
C ALA A 37 -6.28 18.92 21.99
N LEU A 38 -6.38 17.79 21.30
CA LEU A 38 -5.69 16.56 21.68
C LEU A 38 -5.28 15.76 20.46
N ARG A 39 -4.24 14.94 20.61
CA ARG A 39 -3.76 14.10 19.52
C ARG A 39 -4.44 12.73 19.51
N ILE A 40 -4.81 12.29 18.31
CA ILE A 40 -5.09 10.90 17.99
C ILE A 40 -3.95 10.36 17.13
N THR A 41 -3.46 9.17 17.48
CA THR A 41 -2.58 8.38 16.63
C THR A 41 -3.26 7.05 16.32
N GLY A 42 -3.67 6.90 15.06
CA GLY A 42 -4.48 5.77 14.62
C GLY A 42 -5.85 5.75 15.28
N SER A 43 -6.16 4.71 16.06
CA SER A 43 -7.40 4.58 16.83
C SER A 43 -7.23 4.88 18.32
N ARG A 44 -6.11 5.49 18.74
CA ARG A 44 -5.78 5.78 20.13
C ARG A 44 -5.71 7.28 20.40
N ILE A 45 -6.34 7.70 21.49
CA ILE A 45 -6.22 9.05 22.05
C ILE A 45 -4.91 9.11 22.86
N GLU A 46 -4.01 10.01 22.50
CA GLU A 46 -2.76 10.21 23.23
C GLU A 46 -3.00 11.14 24.43
N GLY A 47 -3.37 10.56 25.57
CA GLY A 47 -3.77 11.33 26.76
C GLY A 47 -2.72 12.33 27.27
N ALA A 48 -1.43 12.07 27.04
CA ALA A 48 -0.34 12.98 27.41
C ALA A 48 -0.11 14.13 26.40
N GLN A 49 -0.72 14.06 25.21
CA GLN A 49 -0.59 15.07 24.15
C GLN A 49 -1.90 15.86 24.03
N ARG A 50 -2.07 16.80 24.97
CA ARG A 50 -3.21 17.69 25.08
C ARG A 50 -2.73 19.14 25.09
N PHE A 51 -3.52 20.00 24.51
CA PHE A 51 -3.35 21.44 24.50
C PHE A 51 -4.65 22.06 25.01
N GLU A 52 -4.59 22.73 26.14
CA GLU A 52 -5.75 23.37 26.75
C GLU A 52 -5.32 24.73 27.28
N THR A 53 -5.98 25.79 26.83
CA THR A 53 -5.69 27.14 27.30
C THR A 53 -6.93 28.02 27.27
N LEU A 54 -7.03 28.90 28.25
CA LEU A 54 -7.90 30.07 28.20
C LEU A 54 -7.20 31.19 27.42
N ILE A 55 -7.99 32.09 26.85
CA ILE A 55 -7.53 33.20 26.03
C ILE A 55 -8.25 34.47 26.46
N ASP A 56 -7.51 35.56 26.66
CA ASP A 56 -8.11 36.87 26.87
C ASP A 56 -8.60 37.43 25.51
N PRO A 57 -9.92 37.52 25.29
CA PRO A 57 -10.45 37.95 24.00
C PRO A 57 -10.31 39.48 23.80
N GLY A 58 -9.97 40.25 24.85
CA GLY A 58 -9.93 41.71 24.81
C GLY A 58 -11.28 42.39 24.56
N VAL A 59 -12.39 41.65 24.70
CA VAL A 59 -13.77 42.13 24.62
C VAL A 59 -14.60 41.46 25.73
N PRO A 60 -15.71 42.07 26.18
CA PRO A 60 -16.56 41.44 27.19
C PRO A 60 -17.16 40.12 26.71
N VAL A 61 -17.20 39.11 27.60
CA VAL A 61 -17.86 37.83 27.34
C VAL A 61 -19.37 37.96 27.65
N PRO A 62 -20.27 37.71 26.68
CA PRO A 62 -21.70 37.84 26.91
C PRO A 62 -22.25 36.81 27.93
N PRO A 63 -23.16 37.20 28.84
CA PRO A 63 -23.75 36.28 29.81
C PRO A 63 -24.46 35.07 29.18
N ALA A 64 -24.99 35.23 27.96
CA ALA A 64 -25.66 34.17 27.23
C ALA A 64 -24.72 33.02 26.84
N THR A 65 -23.45 33.31 26.50
CA THR A 65 -22.46 32.26 26.20
C THR A 65 -21.84 31.72 27.49
N THR A 66 -21.60 32.58 28.50
CA THR A 66 -21.17 32.15 29.85
C THR A 66 -22.13 31.14 30.46
N ALA A 67 -23.44 31.26 30.23
CA ALA A 67 -24.44 30.28 30.70
C ALA A 67 -24.28 28.87 30.08
N ILE A 68 -23.55 28.75 28.97
CA ILE A 68 -23.31 27.49 28.25
C ILE A 68 -21.99 26.87 28.73
N HIS A 69 -20.88 27.60 28.60
CA HIS A 69 -19.52 27.08 28.84
C HIS A 69 -18.93 27.46 30.20
N GLY A 70 -19.61 28.30 30.98
CA GLY A 70 -19.20 28.67 32.34
C GLY A 70 -18.02 29.63 32.43
N LEU A 71 -17.59 30.25 31.33
CA LEU A 71 -16.46 31.20 31.30
C LEU A 71 -17.01 32.63 31.15
N GLY A 72 -16.70 33.50 32.10
CA GLY A 72 -17.01 34.93 32.04
C GLY A 72 -15.74 35.77 32.01
N ASP A 73 -15.91 37.09 32.12
CA ASP A 73 -14.79 38.04 32.14
C ASP A 73 -13.78 37.78 33.26
N ALA A 74 -14.21 37.17 34.37
CA ALA A 74 -13.35 36.90 35.52
C ALA A 74 -12.32 35.79 35.23
N GLU A 75 -12.71 34.78 34.45
CA GLU A 75 -11.87 33.62 34.13
C GLU A 75 -10.85 33.93 33.01
N VAL A 76 -11.25 34.75 32.03
CA VAL A 76 -10.44 35.01 30.82
C VAL A 76 -9.54 36.23 30.94
N ARG A 77 -9.85 37.18 31.84
CA ARG A 77 -9.07 38.41 31.97
C ARG A 77 -7.66 38.12 32.49
N GLY A 78 -6.66 38.63 31.79
CA GLY A 78 -5.25 38.45 32.15
C GLY A 78 -4.66 37.11 31.70
N GLN A 79 -5.43 36.27 31.01
CA GLN A 79 -4.90 35.15 30.27
C GLN A 79 -4.10 35.65 29.05
N PRO A 80 -3.24 34.82 28.44
CA PRO A 80 -2.55 35.19 27.22
C PRO A 80 -3.53 35.54 26.09
N ARG A 81 -3.15 36.49 25.24
CA ARG A 81 -3.90 36.81 24.02
C ARG A 81 -3.57 35.80 22.92
N PHE A 82 -4.44 35.72 21.90
CA PHE A 82 -4.32 34.70 20.85
C PHE A 82 -2.97 34.73 20.10
N ASP A 83 -2.39 35.91 19.88
CA ASP A 83 -1.08 36.07 19.22
C ASP A 83 0.07 35.41 19.98
N VAL A 84 -0.04 35.31 21.31
CA VAL A 84 0.92 34.59 22.17
C VAL A 84 0.70 33.08 22.09
N ILE A 85 -0.55 32.65 21.97
CA ILE A 85 -0.97 31.23 21.96
C ILE A 85 -0.74 30.57 20.59
N TRP A 86 -0.93 31.32 19.50
CA TRP A 86 -0.92 30.77 18.15
C TRP A 86 0.35 30.00 17.77
N PRO A 87 1.58 30.47 18.05
CA PRO A 87 2.79 29.73 17.69
C PRO A 87 2.87 28.34 18.32
N GLU A 88 2.40 28.21 19.57
CA GLU A 88 2.39 26.93 20.29
C GLU A 88 1.30 26.00 19.72
N LEU A 89 0.09 26.52 19.48
CA LEU A 89 -0.99 25.78 18.86
C LEU A 89 -0.64 25.34 17.43
N GLU A 90 -0.01 26.21 16.63
CA GLU A 90 0.41 25.88 15.27
C GLU A 90 1.47 24.78 15.29
N ALA A 91 2.41 24.80 16.24
CA ALA A 91 3.37 23.73 16.45
C ALA A 91 2.70 22.42 16.89
N PHE A 92 1.71 22.50 17.78
CA PHE A 92 0.92 21.34 18.22
C PHE A 92 0.14 20.70 17.06
N ILE A 93 -0.53 21.50 16.22
CA ILE A 93 -1.25 21.01 15.03
C ILE A 93 -0.24 20.45 14.00
N GLY A 94 0.84 21.18 13.75
CA GLY A 94 1.88 20.81 12.78
C GLY A 94 1.28 20.51 11.40
N ARG A 95 1.47 19.27 10.94
CA ARG A 95 0.99 18.76 9.64
C ARG A 95 -0.19 17.80 9.76
N SER A 96 -0.73 17.64 10.96
CA SER A 96 -1.86 16.74 11.20
C SER A 96 -3.12 17.29 10.54
N ILE A 97 -4.01 16.37 10.19
CA ILE A 97 -5.39 16.76 9.87
C ILE A 97 -6.07 17.24 11.15
N ILE A 98 -7.08 18.10 11.01
CA ILE A 98 -7.91 18.53 12.14
C ILE A 98 -9.25 17.80 12.09
N VAL A 99 -9.65 17.21 13.20
CA VAL A 99 -10.98 16.60 13.37
C VAL A 99 -11.77 17.47 14.35
N GLY A 100 -13.04 17.74 14.07
CA GLY A 100 -13.90 18.49 14.98
C GLY A 100 -15.37 18.12 14.80
N HIS A 101 -16.22 18.67 15.67
CA HIS A 101 -17.68 18.66 15.50
C HIS A 101 -18.09 20.03 14.99
N THR A 102 -18.73 20.11 13.82
CA THR A 102 -19.02 21.41 13.18
C THR A 102 -17.78 22.27 12.90
N ILE A 103 -16.66 21.60 12.61
CA ILE A 103 -15.30 22.15 12.52
C ILE A 103 -15.12 23.36 11.58
N ALA A 104 -16.05 23.56 10.64
CA ALA A 104 -16.04 24.75 9.78
C ALA A 104 -16.12 26.06 10.59
N PHE A 105 -16.84 26.05 11.72
CA PHE A 105 -16.93 27.19 12.63
C PHE A 105 -15.58 27.46 13.30
N ASP A 106 -14.97 26.46 13.94
CA ASP A 106 -13.65 26.59 14.58
C ASP A 106 -12.56 27.03 13.58
N GLN A 107 -12.60 26.49 12.35
CA GLN A 107 -11.69 26.93 11.30
C GLN A 107 -11.87 28.42 10.94
N ALA A 108 -13.12 28.90 10.87
CA ALA A 108 -13.38 30.30 10.60
C ALA A 108 -12.89 31.20 11.75
N MET A 109 -13.10 30.77 13.00
CA MET A 109 -12.61 31.45 14.20
C MET A 109 -11.09 31.52 14.24
N LEU A 110 -10.41 30.37 14.06
CA LEU A 110 -8.94 30.31 14.04
C LEU A 110 -8.36 31.16 12.90
N LYS A 111 -8.93 31.09 11.70
CA LYS A 111 -8.51 31.93 10.57
C LYS A 111 -8.60 33.41 10.95
N ARG A 112 -9.72 33.82 11.53
CA ARG A 112 -9.95 35.21 11.91
C ARG A 112 -8.96 35.69 12.96
N GLU A 113 -8.73 34.90 14.02
CA GLU A 113 -7.79 35.26 15.09
C GLU A 113 -6.34 35.30 14.58
N VAL A 114 -5.95 34.38 13.68
CA VAL A 114 -4.63 34.40 13.01
C VAL A 114 -4.46 35.66 12.18
N GLU A 115 -5.49 36.09 11.45
CA GLU A 115 -5.47 37.34 10.68
C GLU A 115 -5.39 38.58 11.59
N ILE A 116 -6.10 38.58 12.73
CA ILE A 116 -6.02 39.66 13.74
C ILE A 116 -4.61 39.73 14.34
N ALA A 117 -4.00 38.58 14.62
CA ALA A 117 -2.64 38.47 15.14
C ALA A 117 -1.55 38.85 14.11
N GLY A 118 -1.93 39.18 12.87
CA GLY A 118 -0.98 39.51 11.80
C GLY A 118 -0.18 38.32 11.28
N ALA A 119 -0.63 37.08 11.55
CA ALA A 119 0.01 35.86 11.11
C ALA A 119 -0.62 35.33 9.81
N VAL A 120 0.09 34.43 9.12
CA VAL A 120 -0.37 33.86 7.84
C VAL A 120 -1.21 32.62 8.09
N TRP A 121 -2.51 32.70 7.79
CA TRP A 121 -3.37 31.52 7.80
C TRP A 121 -2.97 30.52 6.73
N ARG A 122 -2.77 29.27 7.13
CA ARG A 122 -2.50 28.16 6.23
C ARG A 122 -3.65 27.15 6.32
N PRO A 123 -4.43 26.95 5.24
CA PRO A 123 -5.53 25.99 5.25
C PRO A 123 -5.05 24.60 5.69
N ARG A 124 -5.86 23.95 6.52
CA ARG A 124 -5.64 22.58 7.00
C ARG A 124 -6.75 21.68 6.48
N ARG A 125 -6.39 20.44 6.18
CA ARG A 125 -7.38 19.39 5.87
C ARG A 125 -8.19 19.09 7.12
N THR A 126 -9.49 18.94 6.96
CA THR A 126 -10.42 18.71 8.06
C THR A 126 -11.36 17.55 7.82
N LEU A 127 -11.76 16.93 8.92
CA LEU A 127 -12.90 16.02 8.95
C LEU A 127 -13.89 16.48 10.03
N ASP A 128 -15.16 16.55 9.66
CA ASP A 128 -16.24 16.85 10.58
C ASP A 128 -16.95 15.56 11.00
N ILE A 129 -16.91 15.23 12.28
CA ILE A 129 -17.57 14.01 12.79
C ILE A 129 -19.09 14.05 12.58
N ARG A 130 -19.70 15.24 12.49
CA ARG A 130 -21.12 15.39 12.20
C ARG A 130 -21.43 14.91 10.79
N SER A 131 -20.64 15.34 9.80
CA SER A 131 -20.79 14.90 8.41
C SER A 131 -20.50 13.42 8.26
N LEU A 132 -19.45 12.92 8.92
CA LEU A 132 -19.12 11.50 8.94
C LEU A 132 -20.25 10.66 9.57
N ALA A 133 -20.85 11.11 10.66
CA ALA A 133 -21.98 10.44 11.28
C ALA A 133 -23.21 10.40 10.37
N ARG A 134 -23.49 11.48 9.61
CA ARG A 134 -24.57 11.51 8.60
C ARG A 134 -24.34 10.51 7.47
N ILE A 135 -23.10 10.33 7.04
CA ILE A 135 -22.75 9.31 6.05
C ILE A 135 -22.95 7.90 6.64
N ALA A 136 -22.49 7.69 7.87
CA ALA A 136 -22.58 6.39 8.54
C ALA A 136 -24.03 5.99 8.87
N ALA A 137 -24.84 6.93 9.34
CA ALA A 137 -26.19 6.71 9.86
C ALA A 137 -27.15 7.85 9.45
N PRO A 138 -27.56 7.94 8.17
CA PRO A 138 -28.33 9.08 7.63
C PRO A 138 -29.73 9.26 8.24
N THR A 139 -30.25 8.23 8.90
CA THR A 139 -31.59 8.22 9.52
C THR A 139 -31.58 8.62 10.99
N LEU A 140 -30.44 9.03 11.55
CA LEU A 140 -30.38 9.51 12.93
C LEU A 140 -31.17 10.82 13.09
N ALA A 141 -31.89 10.96 14.20
CA ALA A 141 -32.81 12.08 14.44
C ALA A 141 -32.09 13.44 14.51
N ASP A 142 -30.91 13.46 15.13
CA ASP A 142 -30.06 14.63 15.22
C ASP A 142 -28.58 14.19 15.26
N TYR A 143 -27.68 15.14 15.04
CA TYR A 143 -26.23 14.91 14.99
C TYR A 143 -25.48 15.84 15.95
N GLU A 144 -26.12 16.22 17.06
CA GLU A 144 -25.45 16.94 18.13
C GLU A 144 -24.45 16.04 18.85
N LEU A 145 -23.39 16.63 19.40
CA LEU A 145 -22.30 15.89 20.02
C LEU A 145 -22.79 14.89 21.09
N SER A 146 -23.66 15.35 21.99
CA SER A 146 -24.22 14.53 23.08
C SER A 146 -25.05 13.34 22.58
N ARG A 147 -25.72 13.52 21.44
CA ARG A 147 -26.62 12.52 20.85
C ARG A 147 -25.84 11.48 20.07
N LEU A 148 -24.80 11.90 19.35
CA LEU A 148 -23.82 11.00 18.76
C LEU A 148 -23.11 10.16 19.82
N ALA A 149 -22.67 10.79 20.93
CA ALA A 149 -22.05 10.09 22.04
C ALA A 149 -23.01 9.03 22.63
N SER A 150 -24.26 9.41 22.90
CA SER A 150 -25.28 8.48 23.41
C SER A 150 -25.56 7.32 22.44
N TRP A 151 -25.66 7.59 21.15
CA TRP A 151 -25.91 6.56 20.13
C TRP A 151 -24.77 5.54 20.06
N LEU A 152 -23.53 5.98 20.26
CA LEU A 152 -22.33 5.15 20.24
C LEU A 152 -21.95 4.56 21.60
N GLY A 153 -22.74 4.81 22.66
CA GLY A 153 -22.45 4.33 24.02
C GLY A 153 -21.23 5.00 24.66
N ILE A 154 -20.91 6.23 24.28
CA ILE A 154 -19.75 7.00 24.75
C ILE A 154 -20.18 7.93 25.89
N GLU A 155 -19.51 7.82 27.04
CA GLU A 155 -19.66 8.76 28.15
C GLU A 155 -19.00 10.12 27.80
N VAL A 156 -19.74 11.22 27.96
CA VAL A 156 -19.24 12.58 27.79
C VAL A 156 -18.87 13.17 29.15
N ARG A 157 -17.62 13.62 29.30
CA ARG A 157 -17.11 14.28 30.51
C ARG A 157 -16.70 15.71 30.15
N GLY A 158 -17.03 16.68 31.02
CA GLY A 158 -16.68 18.08 30.78
C GLY A 158 -17.36 18.70 29.55
N ARG A 159 -18.64 18.38 29.30
CA ARG A 159 -19.41 18.97 28.20
C ARG A 159 -19.41 20.51 28.33
N HIS A 160 -19.29 21.20 27.20
CA HIS A 160 -19.20 22.68 27.13
C HIS A 160 -17.90 23.23 27.75
N THR A 161 -16.87 22.38 27.77
CA THR A 161 -15.48 22.82 27.88
C THR A 161 -14.80 22.38 26.60
N ALA A 162 -13.92 23.22 26.06
CA ALA A 162 -13.27 22.93 24.80
C ALA A 162 -12.52 21.58 24.83
N ILE A 163 -11.85 21.25 25.95
CA ILE A 163 -11.14 19.97 26.06
C ILE A 163 -12.07 18.76 26.19
N GLY A 164 -13.19 18.90 26.93
CA GLY A 164 -14.16 17.82 27.11
C GLY A 164 -14.90 17.50 25.82
N ASP A 165 -15.22 18.53 25.03
CA ASP A 165 -15.84 18.38 23.72
C ASP A 165 -14.87 17.80 22.67
N ALA A 166 -13.59 18.22 22.70
CA ALA A 166 -12.54 17.59 21.90
C ALA A 166 -12.35 16.11 22.27
N GLU A 167 -12.40 15.74 23.56
CA GLU A 167 -12.33 14.34 24.00
C GLU A 167 -13.54 13.52 23.55
N ALA A 168 -14.76 14.05 23.69
CA ALA A 168 -15.96 13.39 23.17
C ALA A 168 -15.89 13.21 21.65
N THR A 169 -15.47 14.25 20.93
CA THR A 169 -15.29 14.23 19.47
C THR A 169 -14.29 13.17 19.04
N ALA A 170 -13.17 13.04 19.75
CA ALA A 170 -12.16 12.03 19.48
C ALA A 170 -12.71 10.60 19.61
N ARG A 171 -13.43 10.34 20.70
CA ARG A 171 -14.04 9.02 20.96
C ARG A 171 -15.11 8.70 19.91
N ILE A 172 -15.93 9.68 19.53
CA ILE A 172 -16.94 9.53 18.46
C ILE A 172 -16.27 9.23 17.13
N PHE A 173 -15.23 9.98 16.76
CA PHE A 173 -14.49 9.74 15.52
C PHE A 173 -13.99 8.30 15.43
N ILE A 174 -13.35 7.80 16.50
CA ILE A 174 -12.85 6.41 16.57
C ILE A 174 -14.00 5.40 16.45
N ALA A 175 -15.12 5.63 17.13
CA ALA A 175 -16.29 4.75 17.09
C ALA A 175 -17.04 4.78 15.74
N LEU A 176 -16.91 5.85 14.95
CA LEU A 176 -17.46 5.94 13.59
C LEU A 176 -16.66 5.13 12.58
N LEU A 177 -15.37 4.83 12.81
CA LEU A 177 -14.51 4.19 11.82
C LEU A 177 -15.05 2.84 11.30
N PRO A 178 -15.52 1.90 12.15
CA PRO A 178 -16.13 0.66 11.67
C PRO A 178 -17.39 0.91 10.83
N LEU A 179 -18.21 1.89 11.20
CA LEU A 179 -19.45 2.21 10.50
C LEU A 179 -19.20 2.83 9.14
N LEU A 180 -18.24 3.76 9.04
CA LEU A 180 -17.80 4.36 7.78
C LEU A 180 -17.29 3.30 6.79
N ARG A 181 -16.55 2.30 7.27
CA ARG A 181 -16.10 1.17 6.43
C ARG A 181 -17.26 0.41 5.79
N THR A 182 -18.37 0.21 6.50
CA THR A 182 -19.58 -0.41 5.92
C THR A 182 -20.21 0.40 4.79
N LYS A 183 -19.92 1.71 4.75
CA LYS A 183 -20.32 2.63 3.68
C LYS A 183 -19.25 2.81 2.60
N SER A 184 -18.22 1.98 2.60
CA SER A 184 -17.06 2.10 1.69
C SER A 184 -16.27 3.41 1.85
N VAL A 185 -16.28 4.01 3.04
CA VAL A 185 -15.44 5.16 3.40
C VAL A 185 -14.32 4.65 4.30
N ARG A 186 -13.12 4.46 3.74
CA ARG A 186 -12.01 3.75 4.40
C ARG A 186 -10.76 4.62 4.53
N THR A 187 -10.53 5.46 3.54
CA THR A 187 -9.36 6.33 3.43
C THR A 187 -9.75 7.79 3.65
N LEU A 188 -8.74 8.62 3.90
CA LEU A 188 -8.93 10.06 4.05
C LEU A 188 -9.52 10.71 2.79
N ALA A 189 -9.08 10.31 1.59
CA ALA A 189 -9.63 10.85 0.34
C ALA A 189 -11.10 10.48 0.14
N GLU A 190 -11.49 9.24 0.45
CA GLU A 190 -12.90 8.81 0.40
C GLU A 190 -13.76 9.58 1.41
N ALA A 191 -13.24 9.83 2.63
CA ALA A 191 -13.95 10.62 3.64
C ALA A 191 -14.18 12.07 3.21
N GLU A 192 -13.16 12.70 2.62
CA GLU A 192 -13.26 14.05 2.07
C GLU A 192 -14.23 14.10 0.87
N ALA A 193 -14.16 13.12 -0.03
CA ALA A 193 -15.04 13.03 -1.19
C ALA A 193 -16.50 12.83 -0.76
N ALA A 194 -16.77 11.91 0.17
CA ALA A 194 -18.10 11.66 0.69
C ALA A 194 -18.69 12.89 1.42
N THR A 195 -17.86 13.60 2.19
CA THR A 195 -18.28 14.83 2.88
C THR A 195 -18.62 15.95 1.89
N ARG A 196 -17.82 16.13 0.82
CA ARG A 196 -18.13 17.09 -0.25
C ARG A 196 -19.45 16.74 -0.95
N GLN A 197 -19.63 15.46 -1.31
CA GLN A 197 -20.83 15.01 -2.00
C GLN A 197 -22.10 15.23 -1.16
N LEU A 198 -22.02 14.98 0.14
CA LEU A 198 -23.10 15.25 1.09
C LEU A 198 -23.46 16.75 1.10
N ALA A 199 -22.45 17.63 1.22
CA ALA A 199 -22.66 19.08 1.20
C ALA A 199 -23.30 19.57 -0.11
N GLU A 200 -22.87 19.04 -1.26
CA GLU A 200 -23.46 19.35 -2.56
C GLU A 200 -24.92 18.86 -2.70
N GLN A 201 -25.26 17.73 -2.11
CA GLN A 201 -26.64 17.24 -2.08
C GLN A 201 -27.52 18.16 -1.23
N GLU A 202 -27.05 18.57 -0.07
CA GLU A 202 -27.77 19.48 0.82
C GLU A 202 -27.98 20.86 0.19
N ALA A 203 -26.96 21.42 -0.46
CA ALA A 203 -27.08 22.69 -1.17
C ALA A 203 -28.14 22.64 -2.29
N ARG A 204 -28.19 21.53 -3.03
CA ARG A 204 -29.22 21.28 -4.06
C ARG A 204 -30.62 21.16 -3.45
N SER A 205 -30.76 20.46 -2.33
CA SER A 205 -32.04 20.34 -1.62
C SER A 205 -32.50 21.64 -0.98
N ALA A 206 -31.58 22.53 -0.59
CA ALA A 206 -31.87 23.82 0.02
C ALA A 206 -32.11 24.96 -1.00
N GLY A 207 -32.07 24.68 -2.31
CA GLY A 207 -32.34 25.68 -3.35
C GLY A 207 -31.25 26.75 -3.54
N GLY A 208 -30.02 26.51 -3.05
CA GLY A 208 -28.92 27.47 -3.15
C GLY A 208 -28.28 27.51 -4.56
N MET A 209 -28.00 28.71 -5.08
CA MET A 209 -27.18 28.89 -6.28
C MET A 209 -25.74 28.41 -6.01
N MET A 210 -25.18 27.62 -6.94
CA MET A 210 -23.82 27.10 -6.84
C MET A 210 -22.78 28.22 -6.95
N ALA A 211 -21.84 28.28 -6.02
CA ALA A 211 -20.54 28.87 -6.28
C ALA A 211 -19.65 27.77 -6.89
N GLU A 212 -19.12 28.00 -8.09
CA GLU A 212 -18.15 27.09 -8.73
C GLU A 212 -16.91 26.93 -7.83
N VAL A 213 -16.72 25.73 -7.30
CA VAL A 213 -15.43 25.33 -6.74
C VAL A 213 -14.54 24.96 -7.91
N ALA A 214 -13.49 25.76 -8.14
CA ALA A 214 -12.50 25.53 -9.18
C ALA A 214 -11.94 24.10 -9.07
N GLY A 215 -12.15 23.32 -10.14
CA GLY A 215 -11.53 22.00 -10.28
C GLY A 215 -10.00 22.11 -10.38
N PRO A 216 -9.26 21.03 -10.07
CA PRO A 216 -7.82 21.03 -10.19
C PRO A 216 -7.42 21.31 -11.65
N VAL A 217 -6.54 22.30 -11.81
CA VAL A 217 -5.96 22.75 -13.07
C VAL A 217 -5.37 21.56 -13.83
N GLY A 218 -5.79 21.41 -15.09
CA GLY A 218 -5.35 20.34 -15.98
C GLY A 218 -3.83 20.34 -16.16
N VAL A 219 -3.22 19.17 -15.98
CA VAL A 219 -1.81 18.95 -16.30
C VAL A 219 -1.71 18.67 -17.80
N GLU A 220 -1.08 19.59 -18.51
CA GLU A 220 -0.77 19.48 -19.94
C GLU A 220 0.10 18.26 -20.22
N ALA A 221 -0.38 17.38 -21.10
CA ALA A 221 0.32 16.17 -21.49
C ALA A 221 1.49 16.48 -22.44
N THR A 222 2.69 16.65 -21.89
CA THR A 222 3.93 16.59 -22.68
C THR A 222 4.24 15.14 -23.10
N ARG A 223 4.35 14.91 -24.41
CA ARG A 223 4.70 13.63 -25.04
C ARG A 223 6.02 13.04 -24.50
N PRO A 224 6.16 11.70 -24.41
CA PRO A 224 7.39 11.07 -23.93
C PRO A 224 8.42 11.00 -25.07
N LEU A 225 9.43 11.86 -25.01
CA LEU A 225 10.78 11.46 -25.43
C LEU A 225 11.19 10.29 -24.54
N ALA A 226 11.68 9.19 -25.10
CA ALA A 226 12.14 8.00 -24.37
C ALA A 226 12.85 8.40 -23.06
N ARG A 227 12.13 8.29 -21.93
CA ARG A 227 12.56 8.88 -20.66
C ARG A 227 13.52 7.90 -20.00
N MET A 228 14.79 8.25 -20.06
CA MET A 228 15.86 7.63 -19.29
C MET A 228 15.51 7.70 -17.80
N ASP A 229 15.84 6.64 -17.04
CA ASP A 229 15.80 6.65 -15.58
C ASP A 229 16.39 7.97 -15.08
N SER A 230 15.58 8.80 -14.40
CA SER A 230 16.00 10.16 -14.03
C SER A 230 16.91 10.17 -12.80
N PHE A 231 16.92 9.09 -12.01
CA PHE A 231 17.69 9.02 -10.77
C PHE A 231 19.21 9.20 -11.01
N PRO A 232 19.84 8.50 -11.97
CA PRO A 232 21.25 8.71 -12.32
C PRO A 232 21.61 10.14 -12.76
N PHE A 233 20.65 10.91 -13.26
CA PHE A 233 20.87 12.26 -13.79
C PHE A 233 20.50 13.38 -12.80
N ARG A 234 19.83 13.05 -11.69
CA ARG A 234 19.42 14.03 -10.67
C ARG A 234 20.25 13.97 -9.39
N HIS A 235 20.83 12.81 -9.07
CA HIS A 235 21.61 12.63 -7.83
C HIS A 235 23.11 12.65 -8.10
N ARG A 236 23.86 13.15 -7.13
CA ARG A 236 25.32 13.11 -7.10
C ARG A 236 25.80 11.86 -6.35
N VAL A 237 27.05 11.47 -6.62
CA VAL A 237 27.69 10.32 -5.97
C VAL A 237 27.72 10.49 -4.45
N GLU A 238 27.92 11.71 -3.95
CA GLU A 238 27.90 12.00 -2.51
C GLU A 238 26.56 11.74 -1.83
N ASP A 239 25.45 11.83 -2.58
CA ASP A 239 24.10 11.57 -2.05
C ASP A 239 23.83 10.08 -1.81
N VAL A 240 24.66 9.21 -2.40
CA VAL A 240 24.42 7.77 -2.46
C VAL A 240 25.59 6.91 -1.98
N MET A 241 26.77 7.50 -1.75
CA MET A 241 27.96 6.77 -1.33
C MET A 241 27.87 6.34 0.14
N THR A 242 28.69 5.37 0.51
CA THR A 242 29.01 5.09 1.93
C THR A 242 30.23 5.90 2.33
N SER A 243 30.17 6.58 3.47
CA SER A 243 31.26 7.40 4.01
C SER A 243 31.32 7.27 5.54
N PRO A 244 32.51 7.07 6.16
CA PRO A 244 33.79 6.81 5.49
C PRO A 244 33.83 5.40 4.84
N PRO A 245 34.74 5.14 3.87
CA PRO A 245 34.92 3.80 3.34
C PRO A 245 35.48 2.88 4.43
N VAL A 246 35.12 1.59 4.39
CA VAL A 246 35.73 0.58 5.26
C VAL A 246 37.15 0.32 4.78
N THR A 247 38.15 0.62 5.60
CA THR A 247 39.56 0.51 5.24
C THR A 247 40.32 -0.52 6.08
N LEU A 248 41.43 -1.00 5.52
CA LEU A 248 42.37 -1.88 6.20
C LEU A 248 43.80 -1.57 5.74
N ALA A 249 44.79 -1.63 6.64
CA ALA A 249 46.19 -1.38 6.28
C ALA A 249 46.73 -2.47 5.35
N GLY A 250 47.56 -2.11 4.38
CA GLY A 250 48.15 -3.03 3.40
C GLY A 250 48.91 -4.22 3.98
N THR A 251 49.46 -4.05 5.19
CA THR A 251 50.19 -5.07 5.94
C THR A 251 49.30 -6.08 6.66
N SER A 252 47.99 -5.80 6.76
CA SER A 252 47.03 -6.68 7.45
C SER A 252 46.80 -7.94 6.64
N MET A 253 46.47 -9.03 7.32
CA MET A 253 46.29 -10.34 6.71
C MET A 253 44.91 -10.49 6.06
N LEU A 254 44.78 -11.43 5.11
CA LEU A 254 43.51 -11.72 4.45
C LEU A 254 42.43 -12.17 5.45
N SER A 255 42.81 -12.88 6.51
CA SER A 255 41.91 -13.23 7.63
C SER A 255 41.22 -12.01 8.24
N GLU A 256 41.97 -10.94 8.50
CA GLU A 256 41.42 -9.68 9.05
C GLU A 256 40.47 -9.00 8.07
N ALA A 257 40.76 -9.06 6.76
CA ALA A 257 39.83 -8.58 5.74
C ALA A 257 38.53 -9.40 5.71
N ILE A 258 38.61 -10.73 5.80
CA ILE A 258 37.44 -11.62 5.86
C ILE A 258 36.59 -11.31 7.10
N ASP A 259 37.22 -11.17 8.26
CA ASP A 259 36.53 -10.80 9.49
C ASP A 259 35.80 -9.47 9.34
N LEU A 260 36.43 -8.48 8.71
CA LEU A 260 35.82 -7.18 8.48
C LEU A 260 34.65 -7.24 7.47
N LEU A 261 34.79 -8.03 6.39
CA LEU A 261 33.73 -8.26 5.41
C LEU A 261 32.49 -8.88 6.09
N VAL A 262 32.69 -9.91 6.92
CA VAL A 262 31.62 -10.62 7.64
C VAL A 262 30.99 -9.74 8.72
N THR A 263 31.80 -9.20 9.63
CA THR A 263 31.29 -8.44 10.79
C THR A 263 30.61 -7.13 10.40
N ARG A 264 31.07 -6.46 9.33
CA ARG A 264 30.46 -5.23 8.83
C ARG A 264 29.41 -5.46 7.74
N GLY A 265 29.25 -6.69 7.25
CA GLY A 265 28.31 -7.03 6.17
C GLY A 265 28.60 -6.29 4.86
N VAL A 266 29.89 -6.09 4.54
CA VAL A 266 30.36 -5.38 3.34
C VAL A 266 31.04 -6.36 2.38
N SER A 267 31.00 -6.06 1.07
CA SER A 267 31.53 -6.94 0.00
C SER A 267 32.93 -6.57 -0.48
N SER A 268 33.53 -5.54 0.12
CA SER A 268 34.88 -5.08 -0.19
C SER A 268 35.47 -4.26 0.95
N VAL A 269 36.80 -4.27 1.06
CA VAL A 269 37.59 -3.41 1.95
C VAL A 269 38.60 -2.61 1.13
N TYR A 270 38.78 -1.34 1.48
CA TYR A 270 39.69 -0.44 0.79
C TYR A 270 41.07 -0.45 1.48
N VAL A 271 42.12 -0.69 0.71
CA VAL A 271 43.46 -0.94 1.27
C VAL A 271 44.24 0.37 1.36
N THR A 272 44.76 0.68 2.55
CA THR A 272 45.59 1.87 2.80
C THR A 272 47.08 1.56 2.77
N ASP A 273 47.84 2.49 2.21
CA ASP A 273 49.29 2.59 2.34
C ASP A 273 49.60 3.94 2.98
N GLY A 274 49.96 3.92 4.27
CA GLY A 274 50.00 5.11 5.12
C GLY A 274 48.64 5.84 5.16
N ALA A 275 48.62 7.11 4.74
CA ALA A 275 47.42 7.95 4.70
C ALA A 275 46.62 7.84 3.40
N ILE A 276 47.10 7.09 2.40
CA ILE A 276 46.49 7.03 1.07
C ILE A 276 45.76 5.70 0.90
N VAL A 277 44.55 5.73 0.34
CA VAL A 277 43.85 4.51 -0.09
C VAL A 277 44.38 4.10 -1.47
N ALA A 278 45.18 3.03 -1.52
CA ALA A 278 45.92 2.59 -2.70
C ALA A 278 45.14 1.59 -3.58
N GLY A 279 44.30 0.74 -2.97
CA GLY A 279 43.62 -0.34 -3.67
C GLY A 279 42.34 -0.83 -2.99
N ILE A 280 41.82 -1.96 -3.45
CA ILE A 280 40.60 -2.59 -2.94
C ILE A 280 40.76 -4.12 -2.95
N VAL A 281 40.24 -4.79 -1.92
CA VAL A 281 40.05 -6.25 -1.88
C VAL A 281 38.56 -6.52 -1.83
N THR A 282 38.07 -7.36 -2.74
CA THR A 282 36.66 -7.77 -2.84
C THR A 282 36.49 -9.23 -2.47
N GLU A 283 35.25 -9.67 -2.23
CA GLU A 283 34.91 -11.10 -2.06
C GLU A 283 35.47 -11.98 -3.19
N ARG A 284 35.50 -11.47 -4.44
CA ARG A 284 36.07 -12.20 -5.58
C ARG A 284 37.57 -12.41 -5.43
N ASP A 285 38.29 -11.43 -4.91
CA ASP A 285 39.72 -11.53 -4.67
C ASP A 285 40.02 -12.55 -3.56
N VAL A 286 39.20 -12.55 -2.49
CA VAL A 286 39.26 -13.55 -1.41
C VAL A 286 39.09 -14.96 -1.99
N LEU A 287 38.01 -15.20 -2.74
CA LEU A 287 37.71 -16.51 -3.34
C LEU A 287 38.85 -16.99 -4.24
N ARG A 288 39.44 -16.09 -5.05
CA ARG A 288 40.58 -16.41 -5.91
C ARG A 288 41.82 -16.82 -5.10
N VAL A 289 42.12 -16.13 -4.00
CA VAL A 289 43.28 -16.44 -3.15
C VAL A 289 43.10 -17.77 -2.43
N ILE A 290 41.92 -18.02 -1.85
CA ILE A 290 41.61 -19.28 -1.17
C ILE A 290 41.64 -20.46 -2.15
N HIS A 291 41.08 -20.31 -3.35
CA HIS A 291 41.16 -21.34 -4.40
C HIS A 291 42.62 -21.66 -4.79
N GLY A 292 43.49 -20.65 -4.87
CA GLY A 292 44.88 -20.84 -5.28
C GLY A 292 45.83 -21.33 -4.19
N LYS A 293 45.61 -20.93 -2.93
CA LYS A 293 46.57 -21.13 -1.81
C LYS A 293 46.02 -21.98 -0.66
N GLY A 294 44.74 -22.35 -0.67
CA GLY A 294 44.11 -23.08 0.43
C GLY A 294 44.23 -22.34 1.76
N ALA A 295 44.50 -23.06 2.85
CA ALA A 295 44.63 -22.49 4.19
C ALA A 295 45.78 -21.49 4.32
N ALA A 296 46.85 -21.61 3.55
CA ALA A 296 47.95 -20.64 3.56
C ALA A 296 47.52 -19.27 2.97
N GLY A 297 46.36 -19.19 2.32
CA GLY A 297 45.81 -17.94 1.80
C GLY A 297 45.39 -16.95 2.89
N PHE A 298 45.04 -17.43 4.08
CA PHE A 298 44.57 -16.57 5.19
C PHE A 298 45.68 -15.64 5.73
N ASP A 299 46.94 -16.08 5.67
CA ASP A 299 48.10 -15.34 6.19
C ASP A 299 48.78 -14.46 5.12
N VAL A 300 48.08 -14.17 4.02
CA VAL A 300 48.60 -13.34 2.93
C VAL A 300 48.28 -11.86 3.19
N PRO A 301 49.26 -10.94 3.14
CA PRO A 301 48.99 -9.51 3.28
C PRO A 301 48.08 -8.98 2.18
N VAL A 302 47.08 -8.16 2.55
CA VAL A 302 46.07 -7.66 1.62
C VAL A 302 46.64 -6.78 0.50
N ALA A 303 47.76 -6.08 0.73
CA ALA A 303 48.45 -5.31 -0.30
C ALA A 303 48.96 -6.19 -1.46
N SER A 304 49.24 -7.47 -1.22
CA SER A 304 49.75 -8.38 -2.26
C SER A 304 48.66 -8.96 -3.17
N ILE A 305 47.39 -8.78 -2.81
CA ILE A 305 46.23 -9.35 -3.50
C ILE A 305 45.21 -8.30 -3.94
N MET A 306 45.38 -7.05 -3.50
CA MET A 306 44.47 -5.96 -3.83
C MET A 306 44.47 -5.64 -5.33
N SER A 307 43.33 -5.19 -5.81
CA SER A 307 43.24 -4.54 -7.11
C SER A 307 43.74 -3.10 -7.00
N ALA A 308 44.80 -2.78 -7.75
CA ALA A 308 45.40 -1.45 -7.84
C ALA A 308 45.75 -1.10 -9.31
N PRO A 309 45.68 0.18 -9.73
CA PRO A 309 45.26 1.33 -8.95
C PRO A 309 43.75 1.38 -8.71
N LEU A 310 43.33 1.91 -7.55
CA LEU A 310 41.91 2.04 -7.20
C LEU A 310 41.16 2.88 -8.26
N GLN A 311 40.12 2.28 -8.82
CA GLN A 311 39.21 2.97 -9.74
C GLN A 311 38.21 3.82 -8.97
N THR A 312 37.99 5.05 -9.45
CA THR A 312 37.25 6.06 -8.68
C THR A 312 36.35 6.94 -9.51
N VAL A 313 35.47 7.65 -8.80
CA VAL A 313 34.59 8.70 -9.32
C VAL A 313 34.62 9.90 -8.38
N SER A 314 34.37 11.11 -8.89
CA SER A 314 34.27 12.31 -8.06
C SER A 314 32.97 12.29 -7.24
N SER A 315 33.02 12.75 -5.98
CA SER A 315 31.86 12.92 -5.10
C SER A 315 30.80 13.85 -5.70
N LYS A 316 31.24 14.86 -6.47
CA LYS A 316 30.36 15.82 -7.14
C LYS A 316 29.81 15.32 -8.48
N ALA A 317 30.28 14.18 -8.99
CA ALA A 317 29.77 13.62 -10.24
C ALA A 317 28.33 13.16 -10.08
N PHE A 318 27.55 13.25 -11.16
CA PHE A 318 26.24 12.61 -11.21
C PHE A 318 26.38 11.08 -11.22
N VAL A 319 25.39 10.41 -10.66
CA VAL A 319 25.36 8.95 -10.49
C VAL A 319 25.50 8.19 -11.82
N TYR A 320 24.96 8.70 -12.93
CA TYR A 320 25.11 8.06 -14.25
C TYR A 320 26.57 7.87 -14.67
N ARG A 321 27.48 8.76 -14.23
CA ARG A 321 28.91 8.64 -14.49
C ARG A 321 29.54 7.49 -13.70
N ALA A 322 29.06 7.23 -12.49
CA ALA A 322 29.50 6.07 -11.71
C ALA A 322 29.00 4.77 -12.35
N ILE A 323 27.73 4.72 -12.77
CA ILE A 323 27.13 3.57 -13.48
C ILE A 323 27.89 3.27 -14.78
N GLY A 324 28.04 4.28 -15.66
CA GLY A 324 28.74 4.09 -16.93
C GLY A 324 30.20 3.69 -16.75
N ARG A 325 30.85 4.13 -15.66
CA ARG A 325 32.22 3.72 -15.34
C ARG A 325 32.29 2.28 -14.82
N MET A 326 31.35 1.88 -13.95
CA MET A 326 31.24 0.50 -13.45
C MET A 326 30.99 -0.47 -14.60
N ASP A 327 30.04 -0.15 -15.48
CA ASP A 327 29.67 -0.96 -16.65
C ASP A 327 30.85 -1.13 -17.62
N ARG A 328 31.43 0.00 -18.06
CA ARG A 328 32.58 0.01 -18.99
C ARG A 328 33.80 -0.77 -18.46
N LEU A 329 34.01 -0.80 -17.14
CA LEU A 329 35.15 -1.48 -16.53
C LEU A 329 34.81 -2.88 -15.99
N GLY A 330 33.54 -3.30 -16.06
CA GLY A 330 33.09 -4.56 -15.45
C GLY A 330 33.26 -4.62 -13.93
N LEU A 331 33.22 -3.47 -13.24
CA LEU A 331 33.45 -3.33 -11.81
C LEU A 331 32.15 -3.09 -11.06
N ARG A 332 32.06 -3.57 -9.81
CA ARG A 332 30.89 -3.35 -8.94
C ARG A 332 31.13 -2.29 -7.85
N HIS A 333 32.36 -1.79 -7.73
CA HIS A 333 32.84 -0.94 -6.65
C HIS A 333 33.76 0.14 -7.21
N LEU A 334 33.61 1.38 -6.73
CA LEU A 334 34.50 2.50 -7.01
C LEU A 334 34.83 3.23 -5.71
N GLY A 335 36.05 3.76 -5.58
CA GLY A 335 36.36 4.76 -4.57
C GLY A 335 35.79 6.13 -4.94
N VAL A 336 35.35 6.90 -3.95
CA VAL A 336 34.82 8.25 -4.17
C VAL A 336 35.87 9.28 -3.74
N ARG A 337 36.26 10.14 -4.68
CA ARG A 337 37.24 11.23 -4.45
C ARG A 337 36.54 12.55 -4.20
N ASP A 338 37.00 13.29 -3.21
CA ASP A 338 36.64 14.69 -3.03
C ASP A 338 37.36 15.60 -4.07
N PRO A 339 37.08 16.92 -4.09
CA PRO A 339 37.81 17.85 -4.95
C PRO A 339 39.32 17.93 -4.69
N GLY A 340 39.78 17.61 -3.48
CA GLY A 340 41.19 17.56 -3.10
C GLY A 340 41.91 16.27 -3.54
N GLY A 341 41.17 15.29 -4.08
CA GLY A 341 41.70 14.02 -4.55
C GLY A 341 41.76 12.92 -3.48
N ALA A 342 41.36 13.19 -2.24
CA ALA A 342 41.30 12.23 -1.16
C ALA A 342 40.10 11.28 -1.31
N ILE A 343 40.28 10.01 -0.93
CA ILE A 343 39.19 9.02 -0.94
C ILE A 343 38.35 9.21 0.32
N VAL A 344 37.15 9.76 0.15
CA VAL A 344 36.22 10.11 1.23
C VAL A 344 35.04 9.14 1.36
N GLY A 345 34.87 8.24 0.39
CA GLY A 345 33.76 7.30 0.37
C GLY A 345 33.94 6.16 -0.61
N ALA A 346 32.92 5.31 -0.65
CA ALA A 346 32.80 4.14 -1.50
C ALA A 346 31.42 4.13 -2.16
N ILE A 347 31.36 3.83 -3.45
CA ILE A 347 30.09 3.62 -4.15
C ILE A 347 30.09 2.23 -4.78
N THR A 348 29.03 1.48 -4.52
CA THR A 348 28.82 0.12 -5.01
C THR A 348 27.53 0.01 -5.80
N THR A 349 27.39 -1.02 -6.64
CA THR A 349 26.12 -1.38 -7.27
C THR A 349 24.98 -1.54 -6.25
N ARG A 350 25.26 -2.04 -5.04
CA ARG A 350 24.29 -2.12 -3.94
C ARG A 350 23.84 -0.74 -3.46
N ASN A 351 24.75 0.24 -3.35
CA ASN A 351 24.36 1.62 -3.00
C ASN A 351 23.41 2.23 -4.03
N LEU A 352 23.71 1.99 -5.32
CA LEU A 352 22.87 2.43 -6.44
C LEU A 352 21.48 1.80 -6.40
N LEU A 353 21.39 0.50 -6.12
CA LEU A 353 20.11 -0.21 -5.98
C LEU A 353 19.32 0.24 -4.75
N ARG A 354 19.99 0.42 -3.60
CA ARG A 354 19.33 0.86 -2.35
C ARG A 354 18.64 2.21 -2.51
N HIS A 355 19.24 3.14 -3.23
CA HIS A 355 18.63 4.45 -3.47
C HIS A 355 17.60 4.45 -4.61
N ARG A 356 17.67 3.50 -5.56
CA ARG A 356 16.63 3.31 -6.60
C ARG A 356 15.38 2.58 -6.06
N ALA A 357 15.55 1.68 -5.11
CA ALA A 357 14.48 0.85 -4.56
C ALA A 357 14.04 1.26 -3.14
N ALA A 358 14.53 2.40 -2.63
CA ALA A 358 14.33 2.81 -1.24
C ALA A 358 12.85 2.79 -0.83
N THR A 359 11.95 3.31 -1.66
CA THR A 359 10.52 3.39 -1.30
C THR A 359 9.85 2.02 -1.21
N ALA A 360 10.16 1.08 -2.12
CA ALA A 360 9.57 -0.26 -2.10
C ALA A 360 10.18 -1.14 -1.00
N ILE A 361 11.50 -1.08 -0.83
CA ILE A 361 12.20 -1.82 0.24
C ILE A 361 11.75 -1.35 1.62
N MET A 362 11.57 -0.04 1.82
CA MET A 362 11.08 0.51 3.09
C MET A 362 9.62 0.14 3.36
N LEU A 363 8.77 0.03 2.33
CA LEU A 363 7.37 -0.36 2.51
C LEU A 363 7.28 -1.80 3.05
N GLY A 364 7.93 -2.76 2.40
CA GLY A 364 7.91 -4.16 2.83
C GLY A 364 8.44 -4.33 4.25
N ASP A 365 9.57 -3.68 4.58
CA ASP A 365 10.16 -3.73 5.93
C ASP A 365 9.26 -3.12 7.01
N GLU A 366 8.58 -2.01 6.71
CA GLU A 366 7.61 -1.39 7.62
C GLU A 366 6.37 -2.25 7.83
N ILE A 367 5.90 -2.96 6.79
CA ILE A 367 4.78 -3.91 6.90
C ILE A 367 5.22 -5.11 7.76
N ASP A 368 6.37 -5.71 7.49
CA ASP A 368 6.88 -6.90 8.21
C ASP A 368 7.04 -6.65 9.71
N HIS A 369 7.42 -5.42 10.10
CA HIS A 369 7.68 -5.06 11.50
C HIS A 369 6.58 -4.22 12.17
N ALA A 370 5.46 -3.98 11.50
CA ALA A 370 4.39 -3.13 12.05
C ALA A 370 3.82 -3.72 13.36
N PRO A 371 3.92 -3.04 14.51
CA PRO A 371 3.55 -3.64 15.81
C PRO A 371 2.04 -3.78 16.02
N ASP A 372 1.24 -3.03 15.27
CA ASP A 372 -0.21 -2.96 15.44
C ASP A 372 -0.91 -2.59 14.12
N VAL A 373 -2.24 -2.63 14.11
CA VAL A 373 -3.06 -2.35 12.92
C VAL A 373 -2.91 -0.91 12.43
N ALA A 374 -2.71 0.05 13.33
CA ALA A 374 -2.57 1.46 12.96
C ALA A 374 -1.25 1.67 12.21
N ARG A 375 -0.15 1.12 12.72
CA ARG A 375 1.16 1.17 12.06
C ARG A 375 1.19 0.37 10.75
N LEU A 376 0.49 -0.76 10.72
CA LEU A 376 0.33 -1.56 9.50
C LEU A 376 -0.44 -0.77 8.42
N GLY A 377 -1.54 -0.12 8.79
CA GLY A 377 -2.30 0.76 7.88
C GLY A 377 -1.51 2.00 7.44
N ALA A 378 -0.67 2.55 8.33
CA ALA A 378 0.20 3.69 7.99
C ALA A 378 1.28 3.29 6.96
N ALA A 379 1.89 2.11 7.11
CA ALA A 379 2.80 1.55 6.11
C ALA A 379 2.05 1.32 4.78
N TRP A 380 0.93 0.58 4.83
CA TRP A 380 0.09 0.27 3.67
C TRP A 380 -0.34 1.51 2.87
N SER A 381 -0.58 2.64 3.56
CA SER A 381 -0.97 3.89 2.90
C SER A 381 0.03 4.42 1.87
N ARG A 382 1.30 3.97 1.92
CA ARG A 382 2.36 4.38 0.98
C ARG A 382 2.31 3.61 -0.34
N LEU A 383 1.60 2.48 -0.39
CA LEU A 383 1.53 1.63 -1.58
C LEU A 383 1.08 2.38 -2.84
N PRO A 384 0.02 3.21 -2.83
CA PRO A 384 -0.40 3.93 -4.04
C PRO A 384 0.65 4.94 -4.52
N ALA A 385 1.34 5.63 -3.60
CA ALA A 385 2.40 6.56 -3.95
C ALA A 385 3.60 5.83 -4.58
N MET A 386 3.98 4.68 -4.03
CA MET A 386 5.02 3.82 -4.62
C MET A 386 4.61 3.34 -6.02
N ALA A 387 3.39 2.83 -6.18
CA ALA A 387 2.88 2.39 -7.48
C ALA A 387 2.86 3.53 -8.50
N LYS A 388 2.47 4.74 -8.08
CA LYS A 388 2.52 5.95 -8.91
C LYS A 388 3.94 6.23 -9.41
N THR A 389 4.93 6.24 -8.51
CA THR A 389 6.33 6.46 -8.88
C THR A 389 6.83 5.42 -9.87
N LEU A 390 6.51 4.12 -9.67
CA LEU A 390 6.91 3.07 -10.60
C LEU A 390 6.28 3.24 -11.98
N VAL A 391 5.01 3.65 -12.05
CA VAL A 391 4.32 3.95 -13.31
C VAL A 391 4.94 5.18 -13.99
N GLU A 392 5.24 6.24 -13.24
CA GLU A 392 5.90 7.45 -13.75
C GLU A 392 7.31 7.16 -14.30
N ASP A 393 8.01 6.22 -13.67
CA ASP A 393 9.30 5.69 -14.13
C ASP A 393 9.17 4.69 -15.31
N SER A 394 7.95 4.52 -15.84
CA SER A 394 7.65 3.64 -16.97
C SER A 394 8.05 2.18 -16.74
N ILE A 395 8.01 1.73 -15.49
CA ILE A 395 8.15 0.32 -15.14
C ILE A 395 6.98 -0.44 -15.76
N ASP A 396 7.26 -1.63 -16.29
CA ASP A 396 6.24 -2.50 -16.86
C ASP A 396 5.08 -2.70 -15.87
N PRO A 397 3.82 -2.43 -16.26
CA PRO A 397 2.66 -2.59 -15.37
C PRO A 397 2.53 -3.99 -14.75
N ARG A 398 3.04 -5.03 -15.42
CA ARG A 398 3.08 -6.40 -14.90
C ARG A 398 4.03 -6.50 -13.71
N THR A 399 5.20 -5.85 -13.79
CA THR A 399 6.14 -5.75 -12.69
C THR A 399 5.55 -4.95 -11.53
N VAL A 400 4.86 -3.85 -11.81
CA VAL A 400 4.18 -3.07 -10.75
C VAL A 400 3.10 -3.90 -10.06
N ALA A 401 2.30 -4.65 -10.82
CA ALA A 401 1.29 -5.57 -10.27
C ALA A 401 1.92 -6.69 -9.43
N ALA A 402 3.06 -7.24 -9.85
CA ALA A 402 3.80 -8.24 -9.09
C ALA A 402 4.31 -7.67 -7.75
N ILE A 403 4.82 -6.43 -7.75
CA ILE A 403 5.22 -5.74 -6.52
C ILE A 403 4.00 -5.53 -5.60
N ILE A 404 2.90 -4.96 -6.11
CA ILE A 404 1.67 -4.77 -5.32
C ILE A 404 1.20 -6.10 -4.72
N SER A 405 1.23 -7.18 -5.50
CA SER A 405 0.84 -8.52 -5.05
C SER A 405 1.75 -9.05 -3.95
N SER A 406 3.06 -8.83 -4.07
CA SER A 406 4.04 -9.16 -3.02
C SER A 406 3.74 -8.40 -1.73
N GLU A 407 3.41 -7.11 -1.81
CA GLU A 407 3.02 -6.33 -0.63
C GLU A 407 1.72 -6.85 0.01
N ILE A 408 0.72 -7.30 -0.78
CA ILE A 408 -0.49 -7.97 -0.24
C ILE A 408 -0.13 -9.27 0.48
N GLN A 409 0.81 -10.05 -0.06
CA GLN A 409 1.26 -11.30 0.56
C GLN A 409 1.95 -11.05 1.91
N VAL A 410 2.85 -10.07 1.96
CA VAL A 410 3.54 -9.63 3.18
C VAL A 410 2.55 -9.05 4.19
N LEU A 411 1.59 -8.23 3.74
CA LEU A 411 0.50 -7.70 4.57
C LEU A 411 -0.35 -8.81 5.19
N THR A 412 -0.71 -9.84 4.40
CA THR A 412 -1.50 -10.99 4.87
C THR A 412 -0.73 -11.81 5.90
N ARG A 413 0.57 -12.04 5.67
CA ARG A 413 1.45 -12.67 6.66
C ARG A 413 1.47 -11.87 7.96
N ARG A 414 1.64 -10.55 7.89
CA ARG A 414 1.67 -9.71 9.09
C ARG A 414 0.34 -9.72 9.83
N ALA A 415 -0.78 -9.69 9.10
CA ALA A 415 -2.11 -9.82 9.69
C ALA A 415 -2.28 -11.15 10.44
N ALA A 416 -1.74 -12.25 9.91
CA ALA A 416 -1.74 -13.54 10.59
C ALA A 416 -0.92 -13.51 11.89
N GLN A 417 0.30 -12.95 11.86
CA GLN A 417 1.15 -12.81 13.05
C GLN A 417 0.48 -11.96 14.15
N LEU A 418 -0.14 -10.83 13.77
CA LEU A 418 -0.90 -9.99 14.70
C LEU A 418 -2.15 -10.72 15.23
N GLY A 419 -2.80 -11.53 14.40
CA GLY A 419 -3.89 -12.40 14.80
C GLY A 419 -3.46 -13.44 15.84
N GLU A 420 -2.34 -14.13 15.61
CA GLU A 420 -1.77 -15.08 16.58
C GLU A 420 -1.41 -14.42 17.90
N ALA A 421 -0.81 -13.22 17.86
CA ALA A 421 -0.50 -12.46 19.08
C ALA A 421 -1.76 -12.15 19.89
N ARG A 422 -2.85 -11.72 19.23
CA ARG A 422 -4.15 -11.48 19.89
C ARG A 422 -4.75 -12.75 20.47
N MET A 423 -4.67 -13.87 19.75
CA MET A 423 -5.13 -15.17 20.23
C MET A 423 -4.38 -15.58 21.51
N ALA A 424 -3.06 -15.41 21.53
CA ALA A 424 -2.23 -15.69 22.69
C ALA A 424 -2.58 -14.79 23.90
N GLU A 425 -2.74 -13.48 23.67
CA GLU A 425 -3.17 -12.50 24.70
C GLU A 425 -4.55 -12.82 25.26
N ALA A 426 -5.47 -13.32 24.43
CA ALA A 426 -6.81 -13.76 24.81
C ALA A 426 -6.84 -15.14 25.50
N GLY A 427 -5.68 -15.77 25.73
CA GLY A 427 -5.56 -17.07 26.40
C GLY A 427 -5.89 -18.28 25.53
N ARG A 428 -5.94 -18.12 24.19
CA ARG A 428 -6.21 -19.22 23.23
C ARG A 428 -4.97 -20.07 22.94
N GLY A 429 -3.78 -19.68 23.42
CA GLY A 429 -2.53 -20.41 23.23
C GLY A 429 -1.95 -20.29 21.81
N THR A 430 -1.00 -21.18 21.50
CA THR A 430 -0.37 -21.29 20.17
C THR A 430 -1.25 -22.08 19.20
N PRO A 431 -0.97 -22.07 17.88
CA PRO A 431 -1.67 -22.92 16.92
C PRO A 431 -1.70 -24.39 17.39
N PRO A 432 -2.87 -25.07 17.32
CA PRO A 432 -3.03 -26.41 17.88
C PRO A 432 -2.34 -27.50 17.06
N VAL A 433 -2.12 -27.25 15.77
CA VAL A 433 -1.45 -28.14 14.80
C VAL A 433 -0.70 -27.30 13.76
N PRO A 434 0.26 -27.89 13.01
CA PRO A 434 0.88 -27.22 11.86
C PRO A 434 -0.18 -26.73 10.87
N TYR A 435 0.02 -25.53 10.33
CA TYR A 435 -0.92 -24.89 9.42
C TYR A 435 -0.20 -23.93 8.47
N ALA A 436 -0.85 -23.56 7.38
CA ALA A 436 -0.39 -22.53 6.46
C ALA A 436 -1.52 -21.55 6.11
N VAL A 437 -1.20 -20.26 6.05
CA VAL A 437 -2.05 -19.23 5.45
C VAL A 437 -1.68 -19.11 3.98
N LEU A 438 -2.70 -19.13 3.12
CA LEU A 438 -2.57 -18.97 1.67
C LEU A 438 -3.17 -17.64 1.24
N VAL A 439 -2.51 -16.96 0.31
CA VAL A 439 -3.09 -15.89 -0.50
C VAL A 439 -3.50 -16.48 -1.83
N LEU A 440 -4.72 -16.18 -2.29
CA LEU A 440 -5.34 -16.78 -3.47
C LEU A 440 -5.51 -15.75 -4.60
N GLY A 441 -6.05 -16.21 -5.73
CA GLY A 441 -6.53 -15.34 -6.80
C GLY A 441 -5.44 -14.40 -7.37
N SER A 442 -5.80 -13.14 -7.61
CA SER A 442 -4.90 -12.19 -8.27
C SER A 442 -3.60 -11.91 -7.50
N ALA A 443 -3.64 -11.88 -6.17
CA ALA A 443 -2.47 -11.59 -5.36
C ALA A 443 -1.54 -12.79 -5.30
N GLY A 444 -2.07 -14.01 -5.26
CA GLY A 444 -1.26 -15.22 -5.37
C GLY A 444 -0.65 -15.40 -6.78
N ARG A 445 -1.36 -14.94 -7.82
CA ARG A 445 -0.88 -14.94 -9.20
C ARG A 445 0.16 -13.85 -9.51
N GLY A 446 0.34 -12.85 -8.65
CA GLY A 446 1.25 -11.73 -8.92
C GLY A 446 0.66 -10.63 -9.83
N GLU A 447 -0.67 -10.51 -9.89
CA GLU A 447 -1.38 -9.62 -10.82
C GLU A 447 -2.43 -8.73 -10.14
N SER A 448 -2.38 -8.57 -8.82
CA SER A 448 -3.21 -7.60 -8.11
C SER A 448 -2.81 -6.16 -8.44
N LEU A 449 -3.84 -5.31 -8.52
CA LEU A 449 -3.69 -3.85 -8.58
C LEU A 449 -4.18 -3.24 -7.26
N LEU A 450 -4.45 -1.93 -7.24
CA LEU A 450 -4.85 -1.20 -6.03
C LEU A 450 -6.30 -1.50 -5.60
N ALA A 451 -7.16 -1.92 -6.53
CA ALA A 451 -8.56 -2.29 -6.25
C ALA A 451 -8.73 -3.73 -5.73
N ALA A 452 -7.69 -4.33 -5.15
CA ALA A 452 -7.74 -5.71 -4.66
C ALA A 452 -8.60 -5.85 -3.40
N ASP A 453 -9.39 -6.92 -3.33
CA ASP A 453 -9.97 -7.46 -2.11
C ASP A 453 -9.10 -8.59 -1.55
N GLN A 454 -9.45 -9.08 -0.35
CA GLN A 454 -8.72 -10.17 0.29
C GLN A 454 -9.26 -11.53 -0.15
N ASP A 455 -8.43 -12.29 -0.86
CA ASP A 455 -8.67 -13.71 -1.12
C ASP A 455 -7.64 -14.54 -0.33
N ASN A 456 -8.07 -15.21 0.74
CA ASN A 456 -7.19 -16.00 1.60
C ASN A 456 -7.83 -17.31 2.07
N ALA A 457 -6.97 -18.26 2.45
CA ALA A 457 -7.38 -19.56 2.98
C ALA A 457 -6.42 -20.05 4.08
N ILE A 458 -6.88 -20.99 4.89
CA ILE A 458 -6.06 -21.74 5.83
C ILE A 458 -6.11 -23.23 5.49
N VAL A 459 -4.94 -23.87 5.44
CA VAL A 459 -4.79 -25.33 5.49
C VAL A 459 -4.16 -25.69 6.83
N PHE A 460 -4.70 -26.69 7.51
CA PHE A 460 -4.12 -27.22 8.75
C PHE A 460 -3.93 -28.74 8.67
N GLU A 461 -3.05 -29.30 9.49
CA GLU A 461 -2.64 -30.71 9.36
C GLU A 461 -3.81 -31.67 9.65
N THR A 462 -4.42 -31.57 10.83
CA THR A 462 -5.49 -32.46 11.32
C THR A 462 -6.57 -31.69 12.11
N GLY A 463 -7.76 -32.27 12.23
CA GLY A 463 -8.90 -31.68 12.95
C GLY A 463 -10.20 -31.75 12.15
N GLU A 464 -11.33 -31.94 12.82
CA GLU A 464 -12.64 -32.12 12.18
C GLU A 464 -13.41 -30.80 12.03
N PRO A 465 -14.30 -30.66 11.02
CA PRO A 465 -15.16 -29.49 10.88
C PRO A 465 -15.97 -29.24 12.16
N GLY A 466 -15.92 -28.01 12.68
CA GLY A 466 -16.53 -27.65 13.96
C GLY A 466 -15.82 -28.19 15.21
N GLY A 467 -14.72 -28.91 15.06
CA GLY A 467 -13.86 -29.36 16.17
C GLY A 467 -13.01 -28.22 16.76
N ALA A 468 -12.18 -28.55 17.75
CA ALA A 468 -11.39 -27.57 18.48
C ALA A 468 -10.36 -26.86 17.59
N GLU A 469 -9.68 -27.60 16.71
CA GLU A 469 -8.70 -27.06 15.77
C GLU A 469 -9.38 -26.13 14.77
N ASP A 470 -10.50 -26.56 14.19
CA ASP A 470 -11.28 -25.77 13.23
C ASP A 470 -11.70 -24.45 13.88
N GLN A 471 -12.36 -24.50 15.05
CA GLN A 471 -12.78 -23.30 15.80
C GLN A 471 -11.62 -22.35 16.13
N TRP A 472 -10.45 -22.87 16.47
CA TRP A 472 -9.25 -22.06 16.68
C TRP A 472 -8.85 -21.31 15.40
N PHE A 473 -8.83 -22.00 14.26
CA PHE A 473 -8.55 -21.38 12.96
C PHE A 473 -9.69 -20.48 12.45
N GLU A 474 -10.92 -20.57 12.99
CA GLU A 474 -12.01 -19.61 12.69
C GLU A 474 -11.65 -18.23 13.19
N GLU A 475 -11.21 -18.21 14.44
CA GLU A 475 -10.95 -16.99 15.17
C GLU A 475 -9.70 -16.34 14.59
N LEU A 476 -8.66 -17.13 14.29
CA LEU A 476 -7.50 -16.65 13.55
C LEU A 476 -7.90 -16.12 12.16
N GLY A 477 -8.69 -16.86 11.40
CA GLY A 477 -9.18 -16.44 10.08
C GLY A 477 -10.00 -15.14 10.14
N THR A 478 -10.79 -14.97 11.19
CA THR A 478 -11.55 -13.75 11.46
C THR A 478 -10.64 -12.58 11.81
N HIS A 479 -9.63 -12.78 12.68
CA HIS A 479 -8.65 -11.76 12.98
C HIS A 479 -7.87 -11.30 11.74
N ILE A 480 -7.40 -12.24 10.91
CA ILE A 480 -6.72 -11.92 9.64
C ILE A 480 -7.63 -11.04 8.79
N ALA A 481 -8.87 -11.47 8.58
CA ALA A 481 -9.80 -10.77 7.70
C ALA A 481 -10.14 -9.36 8.20
N ASP A 482 -10.39 -9.23 9.50
CA ASP A 482 -10.77 -7.97 10.13
C ASP A 482 -9.59 -6.98 10.15
N ILE A 483 -8.36 -7.46 10.33
CA ILE A 483 -7.14 -6.65 10.24
C ILE A 483 -6.95 -6.16 8.80
N LEU A 484 -7.04 -7.04 7.81
CA LEU A 484 -6.92 -6.68 6.39
C LEU A 484 -7.98 -5.64 5.97
N ASP A 485 -9.23 -5.80 6.41
CA ASP A 485 -10.29 -4.83 6.13
C ASP A 485 -10.02 -3.47 6.80
N ALA A 486 -9.48 -3.47 8.02
CA ALA A 486 -9.15 -2.26 8.74
C ALA A 486 -8.01 -1.47 8.07
N VAL A 487 -6.97 -2.15 7.58
CA VAL A 487 -5.83 -1.49 6.92
C VAL A 487 -6.15 -1.03 5.49
N GLY A 488 -7.25 -1.50 4.90
CA GLY A 488 -7.74 -1.01 3.60
C GLY A 488 -7.86 -2.06 2.49
N VAL A 489 -7.70 -3.36 2.80
CA VAL A 489 -7.98 -4.47 1.87
C VAL A 489 -9.36 -5.06 2.20
N PRO A 490 -10.43 -4.61 1.51
CA PRO A 490 -11.81 -4.89 1.91
C PRO A 490 -12.14 -6.38 1.84
N TYR A 491 -13.10 -6.83 2.67
CA TYR A 491 -13.64 -8.18 2.58
C TYR A 491 -14.02 -8.56 1.16
N CYS A 492 -13.66 -9.77 0.75
CA CYS A 492 -14.05 -10.31 -0.54
C CYS A 492 -15.57 -10.51 -0.59
N LYS A 493 -16.22 -9.90 -1.59
CA LYS A 493 -17.67 -10.02 -1.81
C LYS A 493 -18.11 -11.45 -2.11
N GLY A 494 -17.20 -12.28 -2.64
CA GLY A 494 -17.41 -13.70 -2.89
C GLY A 494 -17.20 -14.61 -1.68
N GLY A 495 -16.82 -14.07 -0.53
CA GLY A 495 -16.59 -14.85 0.69
C GLY A 495 -15.35 -15.74 0.65
N ILE A 496 -14.33 -15.37 -0.14
CA ILE A 496 -13.09 -16.13 -0.33
C ILE A 496 -12.10 -15.79 0.80
N MET A 497 -12.43 -16.17 2.03
CA MET A 497 -11.65 -15.80 3.21
C MET A 497 -11.59 -16.96 4.19
N ALA A 498 -10.45 -17.12 4.86
CA ALA A 498 -10.18 -18.18 5.84
C ALA A 498 -11.14 -18.16 7.05
N LYS A 499 -11.80 -17.03 7.32
CA LYS A 499 -12.89 -16.97 8.31
C LYS A 499 -14.11 -17.82 7.93
N ASN A 500 -14.23 -18.22 6.67
CA ASN A 500 -15.33 -19.04 6.16
C ASN A 500 -14.87 -20.49 6.02
N ALA A 501 -15.64 -21.45 6.56
CA ALA A 501 -15.30 -22.87 6.56
C ALA A 501 -14.94 -23.46 5.17
N LYS A 502 -15.49 -22.90 4.08
CA LYS A 502 -15.15 -23.30 2.71
C LYS A 502 -13.67 -23.09 2.33
N TRP A 503 -12.98 -22.19 3.05
CA TRP A 503 -11.59 -21.78 2.79
C TRP A 503 -10.68 -22.06 3.99
N ARG A 504 -11.14 -22.88 4.93
CA ARG A 504 -10.40 -23.26 6.13
C ARG A 504 -10.68 -24.73 6.42
N MET A 505 -9.72 -25.58 6.10
CA MET A 505 -9.89 -27.02 6.17
C MET A 505 -8.58 -27.72 6.54
N ASN A 506 -8.71 -28.94 7.08
CA ASN A 506 -7.57 -29.82 7.21
C ASN A 506 -7.08 -30.31 5.82
N THR A 507 -5.91 -30.93 5.81
CA THR A 507 -5.26 -31.44 4.59
C THR A 507 -6.11 -32.49 3.85
N ALA A 508 -6.79 -33.37 4.57
CA ALA A 508 -7.61 -34.43 3.99
C ALA A 508 -8.85 -33.87 3.26
N HIS A 509 -9.56 -32.94 3.90
CA HIS A 509 -10.74 -32.26 3.36
C HIS A 509 -10.38 -31.33 2.19
N TRP A 510 -9.22 -30.67 2.21
CA TRP A 510 -8.70 -29.94 1.05
C TRP A 510 -8.53 -30.86 -0.16
N ARG A 511 -7.88 -32.01 0.02
CA ARG A 511 -7.68 -32.99 -1.06
C ARG A 511 -9.01 -33.53 -1.60
N GLU A 512 -9.97 -33.81 -0.72
CA GLU A 512 -11.30 -34.24 -1.14
C GLU A 512 -12.05 -33.15 -1.92
N THR A 513 -12.00 -31.91 -1.44
CA THR A 513 -12.64 -30.76 -2.08
C THR A 513 -12.08 -30.51 -3.48
N ILE A 514 -10.75 -30.57 -3.63
CA ILE A 514 -10.06 -30.45 -4.93
C ILE A 514 -10.51 -31.57 -5.88
N ARG A 515 -10.54 -32.83 -5.43
CA ARG A 515 -11.08 -33.95 -6.24
C ARG A 515 -12.53 -33.70 -6.63
N GLY A 516 -13.32 -33.15 -5.72
CA GLY A 516 -14.71 -32.79 -5.95
C GLY A 516 -14.87 -31.73 -7.04
N TRP A 517 -13.98 -30.74 -7.09
CA TRP A 517 -13.98 -29.71 -8.14
C TRP A 517 -13.68 -30.31 -9.52
N VAL A 518 -12.66 -31.17 -9.59
CA VAL A 518 -12.23 -31.83 -10.84
C VAL A 518 -13.25 -32.87 -11.32
N ARG A 519 -14.05 -33.48 -10.44
CA ARG A 519 -15.02 -34.52 -10.84
C ARG A 519 -16.41 -33.98 -11.19
N ARG A 520 -16.93 -33.00 -10.44
CA ARG A 520 -18.35 -32.59 -10.54
C ARG A 520 -18.60 -31.49 -11.56
N HIS A 521 -17.60 -30.64 -11.82
CA HIS A 521 -17.64 -29.61 -12.86
C HIS A 521 -18.81 -28.61 -12.76
N ARG A 522 -19.33 -28.34 -11.56
CA ARG A 522 -20.38 -27.35 -11.41
C ARG A 522 -19.79 -25.94 -11.64
N PRO A 523 -20.56 -24.95 -12.10
CA PRO A 523 -20.04 -23.60 -12.33
C PRO A 523 -19.26 -23.02 -11.14
N GLU A 524 -19.74 -23.26 -9.91
CA GLU A 524 -19.07 -22.85 -8.68
C GLU A 524 -17.76 -23.61 -8.40
N ASP A 525 -17.62 -24.83 -8.89
CA ASP A 525 -16.39 -25.62 -8.75
C ASP A 525 -15.29 -25.04 -9.66
N LEU A 526 -15.66 -24.65 -10.88
CA LEU A 526 -14.75 -24.05 -11.86
C LEU A 526 -14.29 -22.65 -11.44
N LEU A 527 -15.16 -21.87 -10.79
CA LEU A 527 -14.76 -20.62 -10.14
C LEU A 527 -13.75 -20.85 -9.01
N ASN A 528 -13.91 -21.89 -8.19
CA ASN A 528 -12.96 -22.18 -7.13
C ASN A 528 -11.58 -22.57 -7.68
N VAL A 529 -11.55 -23.27 -8.83
CA VAL A 529 -10.31 -23.60 -9.55
C VAL A 529 -9.59 -22.32 -9.99
N ASP A 530 -10.32 -21.39 -10.59
CA ASP A 530 -9.76 -20.10 -11.04
C ASP A 530 -9.16 -19.27 -9.90
N ILE A 531 -9.61 -19.49 -8.66
CA ILE A 531 -9.14 -18.79 -7.47
C ILE A 531 -7.99 -19.57 -6.80
N PHE A 532 -8.17 -20.87 -6.58
CA PHE A 532 -7.26 -21.69 -5.77
C PHE A 532 -5.97 -22.07 -6.49
N TYR A 533 -6.00 -22.32 -7.80
CA TYR A 533 -4.79 -22.74 -8.55
C TYR A 533 -3.74 -21.62 -8.66
N ASP A 534 -4.10 -20.41 -8.27
CA ASP A 534 -3.18 -19.28 -8.19
C ASP A 534 -2.65 -19.06 -6.77
N CYS A 535 -2.91 -19.97 -5.82
CA CYS A 535 -2.54 -19.76 -4.43
C CYS A 535 -1.03 -19.78 -4.18
N ILE A 536 -0.60 -19.02 -3.16
CA ILE A 536 0.75 -19.03 -2.63
C ILE A 536 0.70 -19.06 -1.08
N PRO A 537 1.48 -19.93 -0.41
CA PRO A 537 1.61 -19.92 1.04
C PRO A 537 2.42 -18.71 1.50
N VAL A 538 1.96 -18.02 2.55
CA VAL A 538 2.60 -16.79 3.04
C VAL A 538 2.98 -16.81 4.52
N HIS A 539 2.37 -17.67 5.34
CA HIS A 539 2.63 -17.77 6.78
C HIS A 539 2.41 -19.21 7.28
N GLY A 540 3.07 -19.59 8.38
CA GLY A 540 3.04 -20.95 8.94
C GLY A 540 3.97 -21.93 8.21
N ASP A 541 3.58 -23.19 8.14
CA ASP A 541 4.27 -24.26 7.39
C ASP A 541 4.00 -24.11 5.89
N LEU A 542 4.89 -23.41 5.19
CA LEU A 542 4.75 -23.17 3.75
C LEU A 542 4.75 -24.46 2.92
N ALA A 543 5.43 -25.52 3.39
CA ALA A 543 5.48 -26.79 2.69
C ALA A 543 4.12 -27.50 2.70
N LEU A 544 3.36 -27.37 3.80
CA LEU A 544 1.98 -27.87 3.87
C LEU A 544 1.10 -27.22 2.79
N GLY A 545 1.19 -25.89 2.66
CA GLY A 545 0.47 -25.14 1.62
C GLY A 545 0.88 -25.53 0.19
N GLU A 546 2.18 -25.61 -0.08
CA GLU A 546 2.71 -26.04 -1.39
C GLU A 546 2.29 -27.47 -1.75
N SER A 547 2.16 -28.35 -0.76
CA SER A 547 1.72 -29.74 -0.99
C SER A 547 0.29 -29.83 -1.51
N ILE A 548 -0.62 -28.97 -1.02
CA ILE A 548 -2.01 -28.93 -1.50
C ILE A 548 -2.08 -28.29 -2.88
N TRP A 549 -1.33 -27.21 -3.14
CA TRP A 549 -1.27 -26.59 -4.46
C TRP A 549 -0.75 -27.57 -5.52
N SER A 550 0.33 -28.29 -5.20
CA SER A 550 0.90 -29.32 -6.08
C SER A 550 -0.09 -30.46 -6.34
N TYR A 551 -0.84 -30.88 -5.31
CA TYR A 551 -1.90 -31.88 -5.45
C TYR A 551 -3.02 -31.41 -6.39
N ALA A 552 -3.44 -30.13 -6.31
CA ALA A 552 -4.44 -29.57 -7.21
C ALA A 552 -4.01 -29.70 -8.67
N PHE A 553 -2.79 -29.27 -9.00
CA PHE A 553 -2.27 -29.39 -10.35
C PHE A 553 -2.12 -30.85 -10.82
N GLU A 554 -1.68 -31.76 -9.95
CA GLU A 554 -1.56 -33.19 -10.27
C GLU A 554 -2.92 -33.78 -10.67
N VAL A 555 -3.97 -33.51 -9.89
CA VAL A 555 -5.32 -34.02 -10.16
C VAL A 555 -5.92 -33.35 -11.40
N GLY A 556 -5.72 -32.05 -11.58
CA GLY A 556 -6.22 -31.31 -12.74
C GLY A 556 -5.57 -31.76 -14.05
N HIS A 557 -4.25 -31.95 -14.08
CA HIS A 557 -3.51 -32.40 -15.27
C HIS A 557 -3.93 -33.81 -15.71
N ARG A 558 -4.25 -34.69 -14.76
CA ARG A 558 -4.66 -36.08 -15.03
C ARG A 558 -6.12 -36.22 -15.47
N SER A 559 -6.89 -35.14 -15.60
CA SER A 559 -8.30 -35.19 -16.00
C SER A 559 -8.54 -34.46 -17.33
N PRO A 560 -8.52 -35.19 -18.45
CA PRO A 560 -8.85 -34.66 -19.78
C PRO A 560 -10.22 -33.97 -19.85
N GLU A 561 -11.24 -34.54 -19.19
CA GLU A 561 -12.61 -34.01 -19.16
C GLU A 561 -12.65 -32.63 -18.47
N PHE A 562 -11.94 -32.52 -17.35
CA PHE A 562 -11.81 -31.27 -16.61
C PHE A 562 -11.10 -30.19 -17.43
N ILE A 563 -10.00 -30.55 -18.11
CA ILE A 563 -9.29 -29.64 -19.01
C ILE A 563 -10.22 -29.15 -20.13
N ASN A 564 -10.98 -30.05 -20.76
CA ASN A 564 -11.92 -29.70 -21.83
C ASN A 564 -13.00 -28.72 -21.34
N LEU A 565 -13.53 -28.91 -20.13
CA LEU A 565 -14.54 -28.03 -19.55
C LEU A 565 -13.98 -26.66 -19.17
N LEU A 566 -12.76 -26.61 -18.62
CA LEU A 566 -12.05 -25.35 -18.41
C LEU A 566 -11.78 -24.63 -19.73
N SER A 567 -11.40 -25.36 -20.78
CA SER A 567 -11.22 -24.82 -22.12
C SER A 567 -12.52 -24.25 -22.70
N GLU A 568 -13.64 -24.95 -22.53
CA GLU A 568 -14.96 -24.44 -22.94
C GLU A 568 -15.35 -23.15 -22.23
N MET A 569 -15.06 -23.04 -20.93
CA MET A 569 -15.32 -21.81 -20.19
C MET A 569 -14.45 -20.64 -20.67
N ALA A 570 -13.14 -20.88 -20.86
CA ALA A 570 -12.24 -19.86 -21.38
C ALA A 570 -12.68 -19.35 -22.76
N ARG A 571 -13.36 -20.18 -23.56
CA ARG A 571 -13.88 -19.82 -24.89
C ARG A 571 -15.14 -18.96 -24.90
N ARG A 572 -15.84 -18.77 -23.76
CA ARG A 572 -17.10 -17.99 -23.71
C ARG A 572 -16.91 -16.47 -23.77
N TRP A 573 -15.70 -16.00 -24.07
CA TRP A 573 -15.38 -14.59 -24.12
C TRP A 573 -16.19 -13.84 -25.19
N GLN A 574 -16.68 -12.64 -24.83
CA GLN A 574 -17.23 -11.68 -25.78
C GLN A 574 -16.50 -10.34 -25.62
N PRO A 575 -16.09 -9.70 -26.72
CA PRO A 575 -15.42 -8.41 -26.63
C PRO A 575 -16.36 -7.33 -26.05
N PRO A 576 -15.84 -6.39 -25.25
CA PRO A 576 -16.62 -5.29 -24.70
C PRO A 576 -16.83 -4.17 -25.75
N PHE A 577 -17.19 -4.54 -26.99
CA PHE A 577 -17.41 -3.59 -28.09
C PHE A 577 -18.90 -3.47 -28.47
N THR A 578 -19.30 -2.26 -28.87
CA THR A 578 -20.61 -1.99 -29.51
C THR A 578 -20.59 -2.46 -30.96
N LEU A 579 -21.77 -2.50 -31.60
CA LEU A 579 -21.91 -2.88 -33.02
C LEU A 579 -21.10 -1.96 -33.97
N PHE A 580 -20.80 -0.73 -33.53
CA PHE A 580 -19.99 0.24 -34.28
C PHE A 580 -18.51 0.24 -33.86
N GLY A 581 -18.05 -0.78 -33.12
CA GLY A 581 -16.65 -0.93 -32.70
C GLY A 581 -16.20 0.03 -31.60
N GLY A 582 -17.13 0.73 -30.93
CA GLY A 582 -16.87 1.51 -29.71
C GLY A 582 -16.78 0.62 -28.47
N PHE A 583 -16.25 1.10 -27.34
CA PHE A 583 -16.36 0.34 -26.08
C PHE A 583 -17.80 0.37 -25.55
N LYS A 584 -18.25 -0.73 -24.92
CA LYS A 584 -19.44 -0.73 -24.07
C LYS A 584 -19.10 0.03 -22.79
N LEU A 585 -19.80 1.13 -22.53
CA LEU A 585 -19.56 2.01 -21.39
C LEU A 585 -20.69 1.88 -20.35
N ASP A 586 -20.35 2.09 -19.08
CA ASP A 586 -21.32 2.29 -18.02
C ASP A 586 -21.90 3.73 -18.04
N GLU A 587 -22.82 4.02 -17.12
CA GLU A 587 -23.45 5.33 -16.96
C GLU A 587 -22.46 6.47 -16.67
N LYS A 588 -21.25 6.12 -16.19
CA LYS A 588 -20.16 7.05 -15.90
C LYS A 588 -19.16 7.16 -17.05
N GLY A 589 -19.46 6.57 -18.21
CA GLY A 589 -18.60 6.60 -19.40
C GLY A 589 -17.34 5.72 -19.30
N ARG A 590 -17.34 4.72 -18.42
CA ARG A 590 -16.19 3.83 -18.18
C ARG A 590 -16.40 2.45 -18.80
N VAL A 591 -15.33 1.84 -19.31
CA VAL A 591 -15.32 0.46 -19.81
C VAL A 591 -14.80 -0.49 -18.73
N ASP A 592 -15.47 -1.62 -18.50
CA ASP A 592 -15.00 -2.69 -17.63
C ASP A 592 -13.97 -3.57 -18.36
N LEU A 593 -12.72 -3.57 -17.87
CA LEU A 593 -11.63 -4.35 -18.45
C LEU A 593 -11.33 -5.64 -17.68
N LYS A 594 -12.08 -5.97 -16.62
CA LYS A 594 -11.87 -7.21 -15.86
C LYS A 594 -12.41 -8.41 -16.63
N PHE A 595 -13.74 -8.50 -16.75
CA PHE A 595 -14.41 -9.71 -17.23
C PHE A 595 -14.14 -10.01 -18.71
N ASN A 596 -14.14 -8.97 -19.55
CA ASN A 596 -13.99 -9.10 -20.99
C ASN A 596 -12.63 -8.61 -21.50
N GLY A 597 -11.67 -8.35 -20.59
CA GLY A 597 -10.32 -7.92 -20.93
C GLY A 597 -9.30 -8.88 -20.34
N ILE A 598 -8.93 -8.68 -19.08
CA ILE A 598 -7.81 -9.39 -18.44
C ILE A 598 -8.16 -10.82 -17.99
N MET A 599 -9.42 -11.09 -17.60
CA MET A 599 -9.84 -12.39 -17.06
C MET A 599 -9.65 -13.57 -18.03
N PRO A 600 -10.07 -13.48 -19.30
CA PRO A 600 -9.83 -14.55 -20.27
C PRO A 600 -8.34 -14.86 -20.47
N ILE A 601 -7.47 -13.85 -20.32
CA ILE A 601 -6.01 -14.04 -20.45
C ILE A 601 -5.48 -14.92 -19.33
N PHE A 602 -5.71 -14.55 -18.06
CA PHE A 602 -5.18 -15.36 -16.96
C PHE A 602 -5.89 -16.71 -16.83
N THR A 603 -7.20 -16.79 -17.16
CA THR A 603 -7.93 -18.05 -17.16
C THR A 603 -7.40 -18.97 -18.25
N GLY A 604 -7.25 -18.49 -19.48
CA GLY A 604 -6.68 -19.30 -20.56
C GLY A 604 -5.23 -19.73 -20.31
N ALA A 605 -4.39 -18.84 -19.77
CA ALA A 605 -3.03 -19.19 -19.38
C ALA A 605 -2.98 -20.28 -18.29
N ARG A 606 -3.92 -20.26 -17.32
CA ARG A 606 -4.06 -21.30 -16.32
C ARG A 606 -4.48 -22.64 -16.93
N VAL A 607 -5.45 -22.64 -17.85
CA VAL A 607 -5.88 -23.86 -18.56
C VAL A 607 -4.71 -24.47 -19.32
N LEU A 608 -3.96 -23.66 -20.07
CA LEU A 608 -2.77 -24.13 -20.78
C LEU A 608 -1.71 -24.66 -19.81
N ALA A 609 -1.51 -24.00 -18.66
CA ALA A 609 -0.57 -24.48 -17.66
C ALA A 609 -0.97 -25.84 -17.06
N ILE A 610 -2.26 -26.07 -16.78
CA ILE A 610 -2.76 -27.38 -16.32
C ILE A 610 -2.60 -28.42 -17.43
N LYS A 611 -2.99 -28.09 -18.67
CA LYS A 611 -2.90 -28.99 -19.84
C LYS A 611 -1.46 -29.45 -20.10
N HIS A 612 -0.48 -28.54 -20.00
CA HIS A 612 0.93 -28.82 -20.31
C HIS A 612 1.79 -29.12 -19.08
N ASP A 613 1.19 -29.33 -17.92
CA ASP A 613 1.89 -29.60 -16.66
C ASP A 613 2.98 -28.55 -16.33
N VAL A 614 2.59 -27.27 -16.33
CA VAL A 614 3.45 -26.12 -16.02
C VAL A 614 3.14 -25.65 -14.60
N ARG A 615 4.17 -25.63 -13.75
CA ARG A 615 4.11 -25.19 -12.34
C ARG A 615 4.55 -23.73 -12.20
N ALA A 616 3.85 -22.84 -12.90
CA ALA A 616 4.04 -21.40 -12.80
C ALA A 616 2.77 -20.72 -12.29
N ARG A 617 2.94 -19.61 -11.55
CA ARG A 617 1.82 -18.83 -11.01
C ARG A 617 1.49 -17.66 -11.93
N GLN A 618 2.47 -16.83 -12.29
CA GLN A 618 2.20 -15.63 -13.08
C GLN A 618 1.77 -15.98 -14.52
N THR A 619 0.84 -15.21 -15.09
CA THR A 619 0.39 -15.44 -16.48
C THR A 619 1.54 -15.41 -17.48
N PRO A 620 2.48 -14.45 -17.43
CA PRO A 620 3.61 -14.46 -18.36
C PRO A 620 4.50 -15.70 -18.24
N GLU A 621 4.78 -16.15 -17.02
CA GLU A 621 5.58 -17.36 -16.77
C GLU A 621 4.87 -18.60 -17.32
N ARG A 622 3.55 -18.71 -17.11
CA ARG A 622 2.72 -19.80 -17.66
C ARG A 622 2.82 -19.86 -19.17
N LEU A 623 2.58 -18.74 -19.86
CA LEU A 623 2.58 -18.70 -21.33
C LEU A 623 3.96 -18.97 -21.92
N ASN A 624 5.02 -18.41 -21.33
CA ASN A 624 6.40 -18.66 -21.77
C ASN A 624 6.82 -20.13 -21.56
N ALA A 625 6.41 -20.75 -20.46
CA ALA A 625 6.69 -22.16 -20.22
C ALA A 625 5.88 -23.10 -21.13
N VAL A 626 4.65 -22.73 -21.48
CA VAL A 626 3.84 -23.45 -22.49
C VAL A 626 4.47 -23.33 -23.88
N LEU A 627 4.95 -22.14 -24.26
CA LEU A 627 5.69 -21.91 -25.50
C LEU A 627 6.96 -22.78 -25.57
N ALA A 628 7.74 -22.82 -24.49
CA ALA A 628 8.95 -23.66 -24.41
C ALA A 628 8.66 -25.16 -24.55
N LYS A 629 7.43 -25.60 -24.24
CA LYS A 629 6.95 -26.98 -24.44
C LYS A 629 6.30 -27.20 -25.82
N GLY A 630 6.30 -26.21 -26.71
CA GLY A 630 5.67 -26.28 -28.04
C GLY A 630 4.14 -26.26 -28.01
N GLY A 631 3.52 -25.81 -26.91
CA GLY A 631 2.07 -25.80 -26.73
C GLY A 631 1.35 -24.58 -27.33
N ALA A 632 2.09 -23.61 -27.87
CA ALA A 632 1.57 -22.39 -28.48
C ALA A 632 2.55 -21.82 -29.51
N SER A 633 2.06 -20.97 -30.43
CA SER A 633 2.95 -20.22 -31.34
C SER A 633 3.56 -19.00 -30.63
N GLU A 634 4.78 -18.62 -31.01
CA GLU A 634 5.47 -17.44 -30.46
C GLU A 634 4.64 -16.16 -30.69
N ARG A 635 4.04 -16.03 -31.86
CA ARG A 635 3.20 -14.89 -32.23
C ARG A 635 1.95 -14.76 -31.35
N ASP A 636 1.25 -15.86 -31.08
CA ASP A 636 0.04 -15.81 -30.26
C ASP A 636 0.39 -15.48 -28.80
N VAL A 637 1.49 -16.03 -28.28
CA VAL A 637 1.98 -15.71 -26.94
C VAL A 637 2.36 -14.24 -26.85
N GLU A 638 3.10 -13.70 -27.83
CA GLU A 638 3.45 -12.28 -27.88
C GLU A 638 2.20 -11.37 -27.92
N ASP A 639 1.21 -11.70 -28.76
CA ASP A 639 -0.06 -10.97 -28.86
C ASP A 639 -0.80 -10.95 -27.52
N VAL A 640 -0.87 -12.08 -26.82
CA VAL A 640 -1.53 -12.19 -25.50
C VAL A 640 -0.76 -11.42 -24.42
N LEU A 641 0.57 -11.51 -24.40
CA LEU A 641 1.40 -10.79 -23.42
C LEU A 641 1.32 -9.27 -23.60
N ASN A 642 1.29 -8.81 -24.85
CA ASN A 642 1.09 -7.39 -25.17
C ASN A 642 -0.31 -6.91 -24.74
N ALA A 643 -1.36 -7.72 -24.96
CA ALA A 643 -2.71 -7.43 -24.48
C ALA A 643 -2.75 -7.34 -22.95
N HIS A 644 -2.16 -8.32 -22.27
CA HIS A 644 -2.06 -8.40 -20.82
C HIS A 644 -1.42 -7.14 -20.22
N GLN A 645 -0.24 -6.75 -20.72
CA GLN A 645 0.49 -5.56 -20.28
C GLN A 645 -0.34 -4.28 -20.43
N ARG A 646 -0.96 -4.08 -21.60
CA ARG A 646 -1.71 -2.86 -21.92
C ARG A 646 -2.99 -2.73 -21.11
N ILE A 647 -3.74 -3.82 -20.94
CA ILE A 647 -4.98 -3.84 -20.16
C ILE A 647 -4.69 -3.57 -18.68
N LEU A 648 -3.67 -4.23 -18.11
CA LEU A 648 -3.24 -3.98 -16.73
C LEU A 648 -2.80 -2.53 -16.52
N GLY A 649 -1.99 -1.97 -17.43
CA GLY A 649 -1.55 -0.58 -17.35
C GLY A 649 -2.73 0.40 -17.35
N ALA A 650 -3.69 0.24 -18.27
CA ALA A 650 -4.86 1.10 -18.35
C ALA A 650 -5.71 1.07 -17.06
N MET A 651 -5.86 -0.11 -16.45
CA MET A 651 -6.56 -0.29 -15.17
C MET A 651 -5.80 0.36 -14.01
N LEU A 652 -4.48 0.13 -13.90
CA LEU A 652 -3.65 0.68 -12.83
C LEU A 652 -3.63 2.20 -12.86
N ASP A 653 -3.42 2.80 -14.03
CA ASP A 653 -3.41 4.25 -14.23
C ASP A 653 -4.75 4.87 -13.78
N GLN A 654 -5.87 4.21 -14.08
CA GLN A 654 -7.17 4.71 -13.66
C GLN A 654 -7.34 4.62 -12.13
N GLN A 655 -6.89 3.52 -11.52
CA GLN A 655 -6.99 3.33 -10.07
C GLN A 655 -6.14 4.34 -9.29
N LEU A 656 -4.97 4.72 -9.81
CA LEU A 656 -4.15 5.77 -9.23
C LEU A 656 -4.89 7.13 -9.19
N ILE A 657 -5.53 7.49 -10.31
CA ILE A 657 -6.32 8.72 -10.41
C ILE A 657 -7.54 8.68 -9.48
N ASP A 658 -8.29 7.57 -9.50
CA ASP A 658 -9.49 7.40 -8.69
C ASP A 658 -9.14 7.48 -7.18
N GLY A 659 -8.04 6.87 -6.76
CA GLY A 659 -7.58 6.87 -5.37
C GLY A 659 -7.20 8.26 -4.85
N GLU A 660 -6.55 9.09 -5.67
CA GLU A 660 -6.25 10.49 -5.31
C GLU A 660 -7.52 11.33 -5.16
N GLN A 661 -8.56 11.02 -5.94
CA GLN A 661 -9.83 11.74 -5.94
C GLN A 661 -10.83 11.23 -4.90
N GLY A 662 -10.52 10.13 -4.20
CA GLY A 662 -11.45 9.46 -3.29
C GLY A 662 -12.61 8.76 -4.02
N VAL A 663 -12.44 8.44 -5.30
CA VAL A 663 -13.39 7.64 -6.08
C VAL A 663 -13.13 6.15 -5.79
N PRO A 664 -14.16 5.34 -5.50
CA PRO A 664 -13.97 3.92 -5.24
C PRO A 664 -13.24 3.21 -6.38
N LEU A 665 -12.16 2.51 -6.03
CA LEU A 665 -11.31 1.83 -6.99
C LEU A 665 -12.07 0.68 -7.68
N SER A 666 -11.81 0.49 -8.97
CA SER A 666 -12.49 -0.54 -9.76
C SER A 666 -11.63 -0.95 -10.98
N PRO A 667 -12.00 -2.02 -11.70
CA PRO A 667 -11.33 -2.36 -12.96
C PRO A 667 -11.82 -1.52 -14.16
N ARG A 668 -12.62 -0.47 -13.93
CA ARG A 668 -13.25 0.29 -15.01
C ARG A 668 -12.42 1.50 -15.40
N VAL A 669 -12.19 1.71 -16.69
CA VAL A 669 -11.37 2.80 -17.24
C VAL A 669 -12.23 3.85 -17.94
N ALA A 670 -12.03 5.13 -17.62
CA ALA A 670 -12.74 6.23 -18.26
C ALA A 670 -12.19 6.49 -19.67
N THR A 671 -12.94 6.14 -20.71
CA THR A 671 -12.41 6.20 -22.09
C THR A 671 -12.26 7.62 -22.63
N ALA A 672 -12.88 8.61 -21.99
CA ALA A 672 -12.77 10.04 -22.34
C ALA A 672 -11.40 10.64 -21.96
N ARG A 673 -10.66 10.01 -21.03
CA ARG A 673 -9.33 10.48 -20.60
C ARG A 673 -8.21 10.05 -21.55
N LEU A 674 -8.46 9.02 -22.36
CA LEU A 674 -7.45 8.44 -23.24
C LEU A 674 -7.36 9.25 -24.53
N GLY A 675 -6.14 9.59 -24.93
CA GLY A 675 -5.86 10.16 -26.25
C GLY A 675 -6.28 9.19 -27.38
N LYS A 676 -6.46 9.72 -28.61
CA LYS A 676 -6.89 8.91 -29.76
C LYS A 676 -6.00 7.67 -29.99
N SER A 677 -4.68 7.84 -29.87
CA SER A 677 -3.70 6.76 -30.05
C SER A 677 -3.77 5.71 -28.93
N GLU A 678 -3.87 6.13 -27.66
CA GLU A 678 -3.99 5.24 -26.51
C GLU A 678 -5.28 4.43 -26.56
N LYS A 679 -6.39 5.09 -26.92
CA LYS A 679 -7.69 4.42 -27.10
C LYS A 679 -7.63 3.38 -28.22
N ALA A 680 -6.94 3.66 -29.32
CA ALA A 680 -6.74 2.69 -30.41
C ALA A 680 -5.87 1.51 -29.96
N ALA A 681 -4.76 1.77 -29.26
CA ALA A 681 -3.87 0.74 -28.72
C ALA A 681 -4.56 -0.16 -27.68
N LEU A 682 -5.45 0.40 -26.85
CA LEU A 682 -6.25 -0.35 -25.89
C LEU A 682 -7.32 -1.20 -26.59
N LYS A 683 -7.98 -0.68 -27.64
CA LYS A 683 -8.92 -1.47 -28.45
C LYS A 683 -8.23 -2.65 -29.14
N ASP A 684 -7.06 -2.41 -29.71
CA ASP A 684 -6.21 -3.44 -30.32
C ASP A 684 -5.85 -4.51 -29.29
N ALA A 685 -5.35 -4.12 -28.11
CA ALA A 685 -5.06 -5.03 -27.00
C ALA A 685 -6.27 -5.89 -26.59
N VAL A 686 -7.44 -5.28 -26.41
CA VAL A 686 -8.67 -6.00 -26.06
C VAL A 686 -9.10 -6.95 -27.18
N SER A 687 -8.88 -6.60 -28.45
CA SER A 687 -9.17 -7.49 -29.58
C SER A 687 -8.25 -8.72 -29.60
N LYS A 688 -6.99 -8.55 -29.18
CA LYS A 688 -5.99 -9.63 -29.07
C LYS A 688 -6.26 -10.64 -27.96
N VAL A 689 -7.23 -10.37 -27.07
CA VAL A 689 -7.77 -11.39 -26.15
C VAL A 689 -8.36 -12.58 -26.92
N ALA A 690 -8.75 -12.42 -28.19
CA ALA A 690 -9.15 -13.56 -29.02
C ALA A 690 -8.03 -14.62 -29.20
N ALA A 691 -6.75 -14.23 -29.12
CA ALA A 691 -5.63 -15.15 -29.31
C ALA A 691 -5.54 -16.20 -28.21
N ILE A 692 -5.71 -15.83 -26.92
CA ILE A 692 -5.70 -16.82 -25.83
C ILE A 692 -6.92 -17.75 -25.91
N VAL A 693 -8.06 -17.23 -26.38
CA VAL A 693 -9.28 -18.02 -26.59
C VAL A 693 -9.07 -19.08 -27.68
N ALA A 694 -8.36 -18.73 -28.75
CA ALA A 694 -7.99 -19.66 -29.82
C ALA A 694 -7.00 -20.73 -29.31
N LEU A 695 -5.92 -20.32 -28.63
CA LEU A 695 -4.89 -21.22 -28.10
C LEU A 695 -5.47 -22.31 -27.18
N VAL A 696 -6.42 -21.95 -26.32
CA VAL A 696 -7.07 -22.90 -25.42
C VAL A 696 -7.96 -23.90 -26.19
N GLY A 697 -8.42 -23.54 -27.39
CA GLY A 697 -9.21 -24.40 -28.27
C GLY A 697 -8.39 -25.29 -29.20
N GLU A 698 -7.10 -25.00 -29.42
CA GLU A 698 -6.22 -25.79 -30.28
C GLU A 698 -5.70 -27.04 -29.54
N GLY A 699 -5.94 -28.21 -30.13
CA GLY A 699 -5.48 -29.52 -29.66
C GLY A 699 -6.61 -30.43 -29.17
N ARG A 700 -6.90 -31.48 -29.95
CA ARG A 700 -7.39 -32.74 -29.37
C ARG A 700 -6.25 -33.30 -28.51
N LEU A 701 -6.61 -33.79 -27.32
CA LEU A 701 -5.71 -34.47 -26.38
C LEU A 701 -4.91 -35.59 -27.06
#